data_AF-A0A642UQ22-F1
#
_entry.id   AF-A0A642UQ22-F1
#
_cell.length_a   1.000
_cell.length_b   1.000
_cell.length_c   1.000
_cell.angle_alpha   90.00
_cell.angle_beta   90.00
_cell.angle_gamma   90.00
#
_symmetry.space_group_name_H-M   'P 1'
#
loop_
_entity.id
_entity.type
_entity.pdbx_description
1 polymer ?
#
loop_
_entity_poly.entity_id
_entity_poly.type
_entity_poly.pdbx_seq_one_letter_code
_entity_poly.pdbx_strand_id
1 'polypeptide(L)'
;MSAMVPMIAATDTTVKPASLPGLPIEVGRLIFSMADVASVCYLYIAYYPLPYAKEIASYLDSCKVRVSPAVVVIGNLSDVIDFDTLAKLPPCDIKVRCSRSDIDYTLGYLAHMAYKSVALDIDSFNIDMIPRHHPDFRCLGDRLTELRLLSSAVEQEYIPTSVQSLILSKCVCYDLLDLVHYTNLTEVNLDFTRFVAGVRLPPSVIDLRYYVKEDEPRLDVSNLVNLKIIDSYQVDNVRWSQIERSSEGDIPTGVTMEHLRELEVHNHASFRTNRLPKLEEVFVWSSDWAETVEELFTSAQLANLRDLNASNLMISNLGVLQNVTKLAFELRETLTETFPLPPNLVDLSIFSPNPVEGIPPQIKHFSYESQTHGRWERENYPFTSYVITKSKTLLSLSIEIASFVTIECPNLTNLYMMEFTAFNCIAAPKLKDLHYLSKLPFPFENGFDNLNEVMLFDVPSNMVFKQRMKQISLSSMVLKCLSISADEVSLSACVLPREFKIDATELSVRLMSISGQGITCKELRCEEIDQVPVMVEKVSLKLSKPMESSVDDESEVPELKGCTKLRSLTIEGGLQYYQDTFPVPSSVKQLGVTVWGRRGTLKFDTTNQLEFFKLMDEVDQDQVQFSLQPASIYMKKLDLGRHPPERP
;
A
#
# COMPACT_ATOMS: atom_id res chain seq x y z
N MET A 1 10.68 -35.45 74.93
CA MET A 1 11.09 -35.12 73.55
C MET A 1 9.84 -35.07 72.68
N SER A 2 9.31 -33.88 72.45
CA SER A 2 8.47 -33.56 71.29
C SER A 2 8.46 -32.03 71.21
N ALA A 3 9.32 -31.49 70.34
CA ALA A 3 9.46 -30.06 70.12
C ALA A 3 8.33 -29.63 69.17
N MET A 4 7.51 -28.67 69.62
CA MET A 4 6.52 -28.00 68.77
C MET A 4 7.25 -27.18 67.70
N VAL A 5 7.04 -27.56 66.44
CA VAL A 5 7.43 -26.79 65.26
C VAL A 5 6.39 -25.67 65.07
N PRO A 6 6.77 -24.39 64.98
CA PRO A 6 5.82 -23.32 64.67
C PRO A 6 5.44 -23.36 63.19
N MET A 7 4.13 -23.30 62.92
CA MET A 7 3.57 -23.08 61.59
C MET A 7 4.10 -21.76 61.03
N ILE A 8 4.85 -21.84 59.93
CA ILE A 8 5.17 -20.69 59.09
C ILE A 8 3.89 -20.33 58.33
N ALA A 9 3.32 -19.17 58.67
CA ALA A 9 2.26 -18.57 57.88
C ALA A 9 2.83 -18.25 56.48
N ALA A 10 2.23 -18.87 55.45
CA ALA A 10 2.48 -18.48 54.08
C ALA A 10 1.96 -17.03 53.89
N THR A 11 2.88 -16.07 53.87
CA THR A 11 2.58 -14.72 53.41
C THR A 11 2.28 -14.80 51.93
N ASP A 12 1.01 -14.63 51.59
CA ASP A 12 0.48 -14.49 50.25
C ASP A 12 0.98 -13.16 49.65
N THR A 13 2.24 -13.13 49.21
CA THR A 13 2.80 -12.03 48.42
C THR A 13 2.42 -12.27 46.95
N THR A 14 1.15 -12.08 46.63
CA THR A 14 0.74 -11.80 45.26
C THR A 14 1.35 -10.43 44.91
N VAL A 15 2.54 -10.44 44.32
CA VAL A 15 3.16 -9.24 43.75
C VAL A 15 2.19 -8.74 42.69
N LYS A 16 1.45 -7.68 43.03
CA LYS A 16 0.55 -7.02 42.10
C LYS A 16 1.38 -6.60 40.89
N PRO A 17 1.04 -7.02 39.66
CA PRO A 17 1.83 -6.68 38.48
C PRO A 17 2.05 -5.16 38.45
N ALA A 18 3.28 -4.75 38.19
CA ALA A 18 3.63 -3.33 38.12
C ALA A 18 2.71 -2.67 37.09
N SER A 19 1.89 -1.73 37.54
CA SER A 19 1.12 -0.89 36.64
C SER A 19 2.08 0.02 35.88
N LEU A 20 1.77 0.37 34.63
CA LEU A 20 2.59 1.25 33.80
C LEU A 20 3.08 2.53 34.53
N PRO A 21 2.29 3.24 35.37
CA PRO A 21 2.75 4.41 36.12
C PRO A 21 3.79 4.12 37.21
N GLY A 22 3.98 2.85 37.57
CA GLY A 22 5.00 2.39 38.51
C GLY A 22 6.31 1.99 37.83
N LEU A 23 6.38 2.04 36.50
CA LEU A 23 7.62 1.80 35.75
C LEU A 23 8.43 3.10 35.62
N PRO A 24 9.77 3.01 35.56
CA PRO A 24 10.62 4.15 35.19
C PRO A 24 10.21 4.71 33.82
N ILE A 25 10.29 6.02 33.67
CA ILE A 25 9.85 6.72 32.44
C ILE A 25 10.58 6.20 31.21
N GLU A 26 11.86 5.83 31.35
CA GLU A 26 12.68 5.27 30.28
C GLU A 26 12.13 3.93 29.79
N VAL A 27 11.65 3.09 30.71
CA VAL A 27 10.99 1.82 30.37
C VAL A 27 9.66 2.08 29.68
N GLY A 28 8.90 3.07 30.15
CA GLY A 28 7.68 3.53 29.47
C GLY A 28 7.91 3.96 28.04
N ARG A 29 8.90 4.83 27.82
CA ARG A 29 9.27 5.33 26.48
C ARG A 29 9.74 4.20 25.56
N LEU A 30 10.48 3.23 26.11
CA LEU A 30 10.85 2.04 25.35
C LEU A 30 9.60 1.23 24.95
N ILE A 31 8.65 1.03 25.86
CA ILE A 31 7.37 0.35 25.54
C ILE A 31 6.63 1.10 24.43
N PHE A 32 6.53 2.43 24.51
CA PHE A 32 5.86 3.22 23.46
C PHE A 32 6.56 3.09 22.12
N SER A 33 7.90 3.10 22.09
CA SER A 33 8.68 2.92 20.86
C SER A 33 8.54 1.54 20.22
N MET A 34 8.06 0.55 20.97
CA MET A 34 7.81 -0.81 20.49
C MET A 34 6.33 -1.04 20.14
N ALA A 35 5.43 -0.14 20.54
CA ALA A 35 4.01 -0.21 20.23
C ALA A 35 3.70 0.59 18.96
N ASP A 36 2.63 0.23 18.24
CA ASP A 36 2.11 1.06 17.18
C ASP A 36 1.49 2.35 17.73
N VAL A 37 1.46 3.40 16.92
CA VAL A 37 1.01 4.74 17.35
C VAL A 37 -0.45 4.73 17.78
N ALA A 38 -1.32 3.92 17.15
CA ALA A 38 -2.73 3.83 17.52
C ALA A 38 -2.91 3.22 18.91
N SER A 39 -2.18 2.14 19.24
CA SER A 39 -2.13 1.57 20.58
C SER A 39 -1.68 2.59 21.63
N VAL A 40 -0.68 3.42 21.31
CA VAL A 40 -0.23 4.49 22.21
C VAL A 40 -1.30 5.59 22.38
N CYS A 41 -2.09 5.89 21.35
CA CYS A 41 -3.25 6.78 21.45
C CYS A 41 -4.31 6.24 22.42
N TYR A 42 -4.67 4.96 22.31
CA TYR A 42 -5.62 4.34 23.25
C TYR A 42 -5.05 4.29 24.67
N LEU A 43 -3.75 4.08 24.80
CA LEU A 43 -3.06 4.15 26.09
C LEU A 43 -3.16 5.55 26.70
N TYR A 44 -2.95 6.61 25.90
CA TYR A 44 -3.17 7.97 26.36
C TYR A 44 -4.59 8.16 26.90
N ILE A 45 -5.60 7.73 26.15
CA ILE A 45 -7.01 7.86 26.55
C ILE A 45 -7.29 7.13 27.87
N ALA A 46 -6.78 5.91 28.02
CA ALA A 46 -6.93 5.13 29.24
C ALA A 46 -6.23 5.76 30.45
N TYR A 47 -5.09 6.41 30.22
CA TYR A 47 -4.25 7.03 31.25
C TYR A 47 -4.46 8.54 31.42
N TYR A 48 -5.32 9.18 30.63
CA TYR A 48 -5.57 10.63 30.63
C TYR A 48 -5.72 11.26 32.03
N PRO A 49 -6.46 10.66 32.99
CA PRO A 49 -6.58 11.24 34.33
C PRO A 49 -5.33 11.07 35.21
N LEU A 50 -4.30 10.35 34.74
CA LEU A 50 -3.10 10.02 35.50
C LEU A 50 -1.90 10.87 35.06
N PRO A 51 -0.94 11.16 35.97
CA PRO A 51 0.25 11.97 35.63
C PRO A 51 1.06 11.42 34.44
N TYR A 52 1.03 10.10 34.26
CA TYR A 52 1.73 9.38 33.20
C TYR A 52 1.25 9.74 31.79
N ALA A 53 0.05 10.29 31.64
CA ALA A 53 -0.46 10.79 30.36
C ALA A 53 0.43 11.86 29.74
N LYS A 54 1.17 12.65 30.55
CA LYS A 54 2.10 13.66 30.05
C LYS A 54 3.27 13.06 29.28
N GLU A 55 3.79 11.91 29.75
CA GLU A 55 4.88 11.21 29.06
C GLU A 55 4.38 10.58 27.76
N ILE A 56 3.15 10.03 27.77
CA ILE A 56 2.53 9.49 26.55
C ILE A 56 2.28 10.63 25.55
N ALA A 57 1.77 11.79 26.00
CA ALA A 57 1.58 12.97 25.16
C ALA A 57 2.90 13.46 24.53
N SER A 58 3.98 13.49 25.32
CA SER A 58 5.30 13.87 24.81
C SER A 58 5.82 12.91 23.75
N TYR A 59 5.49 11.62 23.84
CA TYR A 59 5.82 10.66 22.80
C TYR A 59 4.98 10.90 21.53
N LEU A 60 3.66 11.02 21.69
CA LEU A 60 2.74 11.31 20.58
C LEU A 60 3.09 12.62 19.86
N ASP A 61 3.72 13.57 20.55
CA ASP A 61 4.18 14.83 19.96
C ASP A 61 5.30 14.68 18.93
N SER A 62 6.04 13.57 19.00
CA SER A 62 7.08 13.21 18.02
C SER A 62 6.56 12.31 16.90
N CYS A 63 5.27 11.96 16.93
CA CYS A 63 4.66 11.01 16.01
C CYS A 63 3.63 11.70 15.11
N LYS A 64 3.51 11.21 13.88
CA LYS A 64 2.42 11.58 12.98
C LYS A 64 1.29 10.55 13.10
N VAL A 65 0.22 10.92 13.79
CA VAL A 65 -0.92 10.03 14.07
C VAL A 65 -1.76 9.87 12.81
N ARG A 66 -1.97 8.65 12.34
CA ARG A 66 -2.84 8.40 11.17
C ARG A 66 -4.29 8.37 11.60
N VAL A 67 -5.14 9.09 10.88
CA VAL A 67 -6.55 9.25 11.19
C VAL A 67 -7.39 8.92 9.96
N SER A 68 -8.48 8.19 10.15
CA SER A 68 -9.43 7.86 9.10
C SER A 68 -10.81 8.45 9.41
N PRO A 69 -11.55 8.94 8.39
CA PRO A 69 -12.95 9.31 8.55
C PRO A 69 -13.86 8.09 8.83
N ALA A 70 -13.43 6.88 8.45
CA ALA A 70 -14.21 5.66 8.63
C ALA A 70 -14.10 5.09 10.05
N VAL A 71 -15.14 4.37 10.52
CA VAL A 71 -15.04 3.60 11.78
C VAL A 71 -13.84 2.67 11.75
N VAL A 72 -12.99 2.78 12.77
CA VAL A 72 -11.89 1.86 13.02
C VAL A 72 -12.32 0.82 14.04
N VAL A 73 -12.13 -0.46 13.71
CA VAL A 73 -12.41 -1.57 14.61
C VAL A 73 -11.24 -1.74 15.60
N ILE A 74 -11.55 -1.72 16.90
CA ILE A 74 -10.51 -1.80 17.95
C ILE A 74 -9.84 -3.19 17.92
N GLY A 75 -8.51 -3.18 17.86
CA GLY A 75 -7.69 -4.39 17.74
C GLY A 75 -7.53 -4.88 16.31
N ASN A 76 -7.95 -4.10 15.31
CA ASN A 76 -7.33 -4.17 13.99
C ASN A 76 -5.87 -3.68 14.15
N LEU A 77 -4.90 -4.35 13.52
CA LEU A 77 -3.48 -3.95 13.51
C LEU A 77 -3.25 -2.69 12.67
N SER A 78 -4.32 -1.97 12.31
CA SER A 78 -4.23 -0.72 11.59
C SER A 78 -3.59 0.33 12.49
N ASP A 79 -2.55 0.97 11.97
CA ASP A 79 -1.85 2.07 12.63
C ASP A 79 -2.65 3.39 12.57
N VAL A 80 -3.98 3.28 12.56
CA VAL A 80 -4.95 4.33 12.23
C VAL A 80 -6.00 4.42 13.33
N ILE A 81 -6.40 5.63 13.69
CA ILE A 81 -7.52 5.90 14.61
C ILE A 81 -8.66 6.63 13.90
N ASP A 82 -9.85 6.64 14.51
CA ASP A 82 -10.97 7.45 14.02
C ASP A 82 -10.93 8.88 14.62
N PHE A 83 -11.77 9.75 14.08
CA PHE A 83 -11.92 11.12 14.57
C PHE A 83 -12.39 11.20 16.03
N ASP A 84 -13.27 10.28 16.48
CA ASP A 84 -13.73 10.23 17.87
C ASP A 84 -12.60 9.93 18.87
N THR A 85 -11.63 9.14 18.44
CA THR A 85 -10.41 8.86 19.19
C THR A 85 -9.51 10.09 19.17
N LEU A 86 -9.29 10.72 18.01
CA LEU A 86 -8.50 11.95 17.89
C LEU A 86 -9.04 13.07 18.80
N ALA A 87 -10.36 13.21 18.93
CA ALA A 87 -10.99 14.21 19.79
C ALA A 87 -10.58 14.12 21.27
N LYS A 88 -10.06 12.96 21.70
CA LYS A 88 -9.66 12.67 23.09
C LYS A 88 -8.15 12.77 23.30
N LEU A 89 -7.38 13.05 22.25
CA LEU A 89 -5.92 13.14 22.27
C LEU A 89 -5.43 14.57 22.54
N PRO A 90 -4.17 14.75 22.98
CA PRO A 90 -3.57 16.08 22.98
C PRO A 90 -3.32 16.51 21.53
N PRO A 91 -3.22 17.82 21.22
CA PRO A 91 -2.88 18.27 19.89
C PRO A 91 -1.54 17.68 19.42
N CYS A 92 -1.56 16.95 18.31
CA CYS A 92 -0.40 16.30 17.69
C CYS A 92 -0.42 16.52 16.17
N ASP A 93 0.64 16.09 15.48
CA ASP A 93 0.66 16.05 14.03
C ASP A 93 -0.16 14.86 13.53
N ILE A 94 -1.05 15.10 12.57
CA ILE A 94 -1.93 14.06 12.02
C ILE A 94 -1.69 13.84 10.53
N LYS A 95 -1.97 12.61 10.08
CA LYS A 95 -2.07 12.27 8.66
C LYS A 95 -3.45 11.69 8.40
N VAL A 96 -4.23 12.35 7.57
CA VAL A 96 -5.58 11.93 7.22
C VAL A 96 -5.56 11.40 5.79
N ARG A 97 -5.99 10.15 5.61
CA ARG A 97 -6.30 9.61 4.28
C ARG A 97 -7.80 9.47 4.15
N CYS A 98 -8.36 10.12 3.14
CA CYS A 98 -9.79 10.06 2.86
C CYS A 98 -10.03 9.80 1.38
N SER A 99 -11.17 9.21 1.04
CA SER A 99 -11.61 9.20 -0.34
C SER A 99 -12.13 10.58 -0.72
N ARG A 100 -12.14 10.91 -2.01
CA ARG A 100 -12.70 12.16 -2.52
C ARG A 100 -14.11 12.44 -1.99
N SER A 101 -14.90 11.41 -1.78
CA SER A 101 -16.27 11.58 -1.29
C SER A 101 -16.42 11.72 0.21
N ASP A 102 -15.35 11.51 0.97
CA ASP A 102 -15.32 11.83 2.39
C ASP A 102 -14.71 13.21 2.64
N ILE A 103 -14.38 13.98 1.60
CA ILE A 103 -13.60 15.21 1.73
C ILE A 103 -14.32 16.27 2.56
N ASP A 104 -15.58 16.58 2.26
CA ASP A 104 -16.34 17.60 2.98
C ASP A 104 -16.57 17.20 4.44
N TYR A 105 -16.85 15.92 4.67
CA TYR A 105 -16.95 15.34 6.01
C TYR A 105 -15.64 15.50 6.76
N THR A 106 -14.53 15.09 6.13
CA THR A 106 -13.18 15.15 6.70
C THR A 106 -12.79 16.58 7.03
N LEU A 107 -12.99 17.53 6.11
CA LEU A 107 -12.73 18.95 6.32
C LEU A 107 -13.62 19.53 7.42
N GLY A 108 -14.87 19.08 7.51
CA GLY A 108 -15.78 19.41 8.60
C GLY A 108 -15.23 19.02 9.97
N TYR A 109 -14.74 17.80 10.13
CA TYR A 109 -14.09 17.36 11.38
C TYR A 109 -12.81 18.15 11.67
N LEU A 110 -11.94 18.29 10.67
CA LEU A 110 -10.68 19.00 10.79
C LEU A 110 -10.85 20.50 11.09
N ALA A 111 -11.96 21.11 10.71
CA ALA A 111 -12.26 22.49 11.07
C ALA A 111 -12.55 22.66 12.57
N HIS A 112 -13.09 21.63 13.24
CA HIS A 112 -13.56 21.69 14.63
C HIS A 112 -12.64 20.97 15.63
N MET A 113 -11.56 20.35 15.17
CA MET A 113 -10.64 19.56 16.00
C MET A 113 -9.33 20.26 16.31
N ALA A 114 -8.77 19.94 17.47
CA ALA A 114 -7.47 20.43 17.92
C ALA A 114 -6.36 19.46 17.48
N TYR A 115 -5.47 19.94 16.63
CA TYR A 115 -4.25 19.25 16.16
C TYR A 115 -3.19 20.30 15.83
N LYS A 116 -1.92 19.89 15.73
CA LYS A 116 -0.79 20.79 15.45
C LYS A 116 -0.65 21.06 13.95
N SER A 117 -0.54 20.00 13.15
CA SER A 117 -0.51 20.06 11.69
C SER A 117 -1.23 18.86 11.09
N VAL A 118 -1.64 18.98 9.83
CA VAL A 118 -2.30 17.92 9.06
C VAL A 118 -1.61 17.70 7.72
N ALA A 119 -1.33 16.43 7.44
CA ALA A 119 -1.07 15.93 6.10
C ALA A 119 -2.35 15.29 5.55
N LEU A 120 -2.83 15.74 4.40
CA LEU A 120 -4.08 15.27 3.82
C LEU A 120 -3.81 14.52 2.51
N ASP A 121 -4.24 13.25 2.45
CA ASP A 121 -4.15 12.38 1.28
C ASP A 121 -5.56 12.04 0.80
N ILE A 122 -5.89 12.48 -0.43
CA ILE A 122 -7.22 12.38 -1.01
C ILE A 122 -7.15 11.46 -2.22
N ASP A 123 -7.65 10.24 -2.01
CA ASP A 123 -7.69 9.19 -3.01
C ASP A 123 -8.97 9.29 -3.84
N SER A 124 -8.88 9.02 -5.15
CA SER A 124 -10.03 8.98 -6.05
C SER A 124 -9.97 7.72 -6.90
N PHE A 125 -10.99 6.88 -6.76
CA PHE A 125 -11.08 5.58 -7.43
C PHE A 125 -11.52 5.67 -8.91
N ASN A 126 -11.99 6.83 -9.38
CA ASN A 126 -12.49 6.98 -10.75
C ASN A 126 -11.65 8.00 -11.53
N ILE A 127 -10.84 7.51 -12.47
CA ILE A 127 -9.95 8.31 -13.33
C ILE A 127 -10.73 8.92 -14.50
N ASP A 128 -11.84 8.30 -14.90
CA ASP A 128 -12.51 8.60 -16.17
C ASP A 128 -13.42 9.84 -16.10
N MET A 129 -13.78 10.29 -14.89
CA MET A 129 -14.58 11.50 -14.68
C MET A 129 -13.99 12.34 -13.56
N ILE A 130 -13.11 13.28 -13.89
CA ILE A 130 -12.63 14.31 -12.96
C ILE A 130 -13.79 15.30 -12.74
N PRO A 131 -14.42 15.32 -11.55
CA PRO A 131 -15.51 16.23 -11.26
C PRO A 131 -15.01 17.67 -11.19
N ARG A 132 -15.86 18.61 -11.62
CA ARG A 132 -15.61 20.06 -11.58
C ARG A 132 -15.60 20.64 -10.17
N HIS A 133 -16.01 19.89 -9.15
CA HIS A 133 -15.95 20.39 -7.79
C HIS A 133 -14.49 20.44 -7.29
N HIS A 134 -14.05 21.63 -6.90
CA HIS A 134 -12.75 21.89 -6.32
C HIS A 134 -12.90 21.97 -4.79
N PRO A 135 -12.23 21.09 -4.02
CA PRO A 135 -12.29 21.16 -2.56
C PRO A 135 -11.57 22.40 -2.01
N ASP A 136 -12.19 23.06 -1.03
CA ASP A 136 -11.66 24.26 -0.38
C ASP A 136 -10.87 23.90 0.89
N PHE A 137 -9.55 23.97 0.84
CA PHE A 137 -8.68 23.65 1.98
C PHE A 137 -8.34 24.86 2.85
N ARG A 138 -8.86 26.06 2.55
CA ARG A 138 -8.54 27.29 3.30
C ARG A 138 -8.97 27.21 4.76
N CYS A 139 -9.97 26.40 5.09
CA CYS A 139 -10.42 26.17 6.47
C CYS A 139 -9.34 25.55 7.37
N LEU A 140 -8.33 24.91 6.79
CA LEU A 140 -7.22 24.31 7.52
C LEU A 140 -6.13 25.34 7.84
N GLY A 141 -6.04 26.42 7.05
CA GLY A 141 -5.11 27.53 7.26
C GLY A 141 -3.65 27.07 7.30
N ASP A 142 -2.91 27.59 8.28
CA ASP A 142 -1.49 27.30 8.52
C ASP A 142 -1.20 25.87 9.00
N ARG A 143 -2.24 25.11 9.37
CA ARG A 143 -2.11 23.74 9.85
C ARG A 143 -1.91 22.72 8.73
N LEU A 144 -2.28 23.04 7.48
CA LEU A 144 -2.06 22.13 6.34
C LEU A 144 -0.60 22.22 5.88
N THR A 145 0.15 21.12 6.05
CA THR A 145 1.58 21.05 5.72
C THR A 145 1.87 20.15 4.52
N GLU A 146 1.08 19.10 4.29
CA GLU A 146 1.20 18.21 3.13
C GLU A 146 -0.17 18.02 2.49
N LEU A 147 -0.24 18.13 1.16
CA LEU A 147 -1.46 17.91 0.39
C LEU A 147 -1.17 16.96 -0.77
N ARG A 148 -1.84 15.81 -0.75
CA ARG A 148 -1.84 14.84 -1.85
C ARG A 148 -3.23 14.70 -2.43
N LEU A 149 -3.36 14.97 -3.72
CA LEU A 149 -4.59 14.84 -4.49
C LEU A 149 -4.39 13.85 -5.63
N LEU A 150 -5.27 12.87 -5.74
CA LEU A 150 -5.33 11.93 -6.86
C LEU A 150 -6.61 12.18 -7.68
N SER A 151 -6.45 12.23 -9.01
CA SER A 151 -7.54 12.36 -10.00
C SER A 151 -8.55 13.46 -9.66
N SER A 152 -8.05 14.67 -9.39
CA SER A 152 -8.87 15.80 -8.91
C SER A 152 -8.68 17.08 -9.72
N ALA A 153 -9.70 17.94 -9.68
CA ALA A 153 -9.61 19.28 -10.25
C ALA A 153 -9.03 20.21 -9.17
N VAL A 154 -8.07 21.06 -9.54
CA VAL A 154 -7.30 21.87 -8.59
C VAL A 154 -7.49 23.35 -8.90
N GLU A 155 -7.86 24.11 -7.87
CA GLU A 155 -7.85 25.58 -7.86
C GLU A 155 -6.82 26.04 -6.84
N GLN A 156 -5.80 26.77 -7.29
CA GLN A 156 -4.69 27.19 -6.42
C GLN A 156 -5.17 28.04 -5.22
N GLU A 157 -6.21 28.86 -5.42
CA GLU A 157 -6.75 29.75 -4.39
C GLU A 157 -7.32 28.99 -3.19
N TYR A 158 -7.62 27.70 -3.36
CA TYR A 158 -8.13 26.82 -2.30
C TYR A 158 -7.03 26.09 -1.54
N ILE A 159 -5.77 26.22 -1.95
CA ILE A 159 -4.62 25.62 -1.29
C ILE A 159 -3.92 26.66 -0.41
N PRO A 160 -3.89 26.51 0.92
CA PRO A 160 -3.13 27.36 1.83
C PRO A 160 -1.64 27.47 1.46
N THR A 161 -1.06 28.67 1.63
CA THR A 161 0.36 28.93 1.36
C THR A 161 1.32 28.30 2.37
N SER A 162 0.81 27.68 3.43
CA SER A 162 1.59 26.96 4.44
C SER A 162 2.10 25.59 3.96
N VAL A 163 1.55 25.07 2.86
CA VAL A 163 1.89 23.75 2.32
C VAL A 163 3.39 23.65 2.01
N GLN A 164 4.01 22.59 2.51
CA GLN A 164 5.43 22.25 2.35
C GLN A 164 5.65 21.16 1.30
N SER A 165 4.68 20.23 1.17
CA SER A 165 4.68 19.16 0.16
C SER A 165 3.36 19.15 -0.60
N LEU A 166 3.41 19.26 -1.92
CA LEU A 166 2.26 19.24 -2.81
C LEU A 166 2.41 18.11 -3.83
N ILE A 167 1.51 17.12 -3.76
CA ILE A 167 1.49 15.96 -4.65
C ILE A 167 0.17 15.95 -5.42
N LEU A 168 0.21 16.24 -6.72
CA LEU A 168 -0.91 16.19 -7.64
C LEU A 168 -0.67 15.06 -8.63
N SER A 169 -1.46 13.98 -8.53
CA SER A 169 -1.39 12.88 -9.49
C SER A 169 -2.69 12.78 -10.29
N LYS A 170 -2.58 12.68 -11.62
CA LYS A 170 -3.70 12.62 -12.57
C LYS A 170 -4.70 13.77 -12.42
N CYS A 171 -4.25 14.92 -11.94
CA CYS A 171 -5.10 16.08 -11.68
C CYS A 171 -5.31 16.94 -12.92
N VAL A 172 -6.26 17.88 -12.86
CA VAL A 172 -6.48 18.90 -13.89
C VAL A 172 -6.45 20.28 -13.27
N CYS A 173 -5.59 21.14 -13.79
CA CYS A 173 -5.54 22.56 -13.48
C CYS A 173 -6.08 23.34 -14.70
N TYR A 174 -7.25 23.97 -14.55
CA TYR A 174 -7.89 24.72 -15.65
C TYR A 174 -7.25 26.08 -15.90
N ASP A 175 -6.55 26.63 -14.91
CA ASP A 175 -5.82 27.89 -14.96
C ASP A 175 -4.32 27.68 -14.75
N LEU A 176 -3.55 28.76 -14.78
CA LEU A 176 -2.12 28.75 -14.45
C LEU A 176 -1.95 28.35 -12.99
N LEU A 177 -1.16 27.30 -12.73
CA LEU A 177 -0.78 26.91 -11.37
C LEU A 177 0.44 27.75 -10.93
N ASP A 178 0.19 28.93 -10.38
CA ASP A 178 1.21 29.87 -9.90
C ASP A 178 1.48 29.69 -8.40
N LEU A 179 2.50 28.89 -8.09
CA LEU A 179 2.92 28.59 -6.73
C LEU A 179 4.06 29.47 -6.22
N VAL A 180 4.39 30.58 -6.90
CA VAL A 180 5.54 31.43 -6.55
C VAL A 180 5.45 32.01 -5.12
N HIS A 181 4.23 32.16 -4.59
CA HIS A 181 3.99 32.67 -3.24
C HIS A 181 4.07 31.62 -2.12
N TYR A 182 4.23 30.34 -2.46
CA TYR A 182 4.27 29.23 -1.50
C TYR A 182 5.71 29.05 -0.99
N THR A 183 6.21 30.01 -0.21
CA THR A 183 7.63 30.07 0.20
C THR A 183 8.09 28.90 1.09
N ASN A 184 7.15 28.14 1.65
CA ASN A 184 7.44 26.95 2.45
C ASN A 184 7.45 25.66 1.61
N LEU A 185 7.06 25.73 0.34
CA LEU A 185 6.94 24.57 -0.54
C LEU A 185 8.33 24.06 -0.93
N THR A 186 8.68 22.88 -0.44
CA THR A 186 9.97 22.21 -0.67
C THR A 186 9.86 20.97 -1.56
N GLU A 187 8.70 20.32 -1.59
CA GLU A 187 8.44 19.13 -2.39
C GLU A 187 7.24 19.36 -3.32
N VAL A 188 7.43 19.08 -4.60
CA VAL A 188 6.40 19.20 -5.63
C VAL A 188 6.41 17.96 -6.50
N ASN A 189 5.30 17.23 -6.54
CA ASN A 189 5.11 16.09 -7.42
C ASN A 189 3.86 16.31 -8.29
N LEU A 190 4.06 16.45 -9.59
CA LEU A 190 3.05 16.73 -10.60
C LEU A 190 3.03 15.57 -11.61
N ASP A 191 2.42 14.48 -11.19
CA ASP A 191 2.42 13.21 -11.91
C ASP A 191 1.17 13.06 -12.79
N PHE A 192 1.33 12.93 -14.10
CA PHE A 192 0.25 12.88 -15.09
C PHE A 192 -0.80 13.99 -14.95
N THR A 193 -0.42 15.15 -14.40
CA THR A 193 -1.31 16.29 -14.20
C THR A 193 -1.37 17.12 -15.48
N ARG A 194 -2.58 17.55 -15.88
CA ARG A 194 -2.79 18.37 -17.08
C ARG A 194 -2.87 19.84 -16.71
N PHE A 195 -2.20 20.68 -17.50
CA PHE A 195 -2.14 22.13 -17.26
C PHE A 195 -2.63 22.88 -18.48
N VAL A 196 -3.71 23.64 -18.36
CA VAL A 196 -4.21 24.43 -19.50
C VAL A 196 -3.32 25.65 -19.78
N ALA A 197 -2.69 26.22 -18.75
CA ALA A 197 -1.89 27.45 -18.86
C ALA A 197 -0.47 27.35 -18.27
N GLY A 198 -0.01 26.15 -17.89
CA GLY A 198 1.34 25.90 -17.34
C GLY A 198 1.46 25.99 -15.82
N VAL A 199 2.70 26.01 -15.34
CA VAL A 199 3.07 25.96 -13.91
C VAL A 199 4.20 26.94 -13.60
N ARG A 200 4.15 27.60 -12.44
CA ARG A 200 5.27 28.39 -11.89
C ARG A 200 5.55 27.95 -10.45
N LEU A 201 6.82 27.69 -10.15
CA LEU A 201 7.25 27.15 -8.85
C LEU A 201 8.11 28.15 -8.06
N PRO A 202 8.06 28.13 -6.72
CA PRO A 202 8.86 29.00 -5.87
C PRO A 202 10.31 28.50 -5.76
N PRO A 203 11.29 29.38 -5.47
CA PRO A 203 12.70 29.00 -5.35
C PRO A 203 12.99 28.10 -4.14
N SER A 204 12.02 27.93 -3.22
CA SER A 204 12.12 27.03 -2.06
C SER A 204 12.05 25.55 -2.43
N VAL A 205 11.65 25.20 -3.65
CA VAL A 205 11.53 23.80 -4.09
C VAL A 205 12.90 23.12 -4.12
N ILE A 206 12.97 21.94 -3.50
CA ILE A 206 14.15 21.08 -3.36
C ILE A 206 13.96 19.77 -4.13
N ASP A 207 12.75 19.20 -4.08
CA ASP A 207 12.35 17.97 -4.79
C ASP A 207 11.24 18.28 -5.78
N LEU A 208 11.51 18.02 -7.07
CA LEU A 208 10.57 18.20 -8.17
C LEU A 208 10.39 16.89 -8.94
N ARG A 209 9.17 16.38 -8.96
CA ARG A 209 8.74 15.32 -9.87
C ARG A 209 7.72 15.87 -10.84
N TYR A 210 7.98 15.75 -12.14
CA TYR A 210 7.18 16.40 -13.18
C TYR A 210 7.01 15.46 -14.37
N TYR A 211 5.89 14.74 -14.38
CA TYR A 211 5.57 13.75 -15.39
C TYR A 211 4.32 14.18 -16.15
N VAL A 212 4.49 15.06 -17.13
CA VAL A 212 3.39 15.53 -17.98
C VAL A 212 3.45 14.88 -19.35
N LYS A 213 2.35 14.94 -20.10
CA LYS A 213 2.34 14.41 -21.48
C LYS A 213 3.34 15.17 -22.36
N GLU A 214 3.84 14.51 -23.40
CA GLU A 214 4.82 15.09 -24.34
C GLU A 214 4.35 16.36 -25.08
N ASP A 215 3.04 16.60 -25.17
CA ASP A 215 2.45 17.79 -25.80
C ASP A 215 2.38 19.01 -24.86
N GLU A 216 2.65 18.83 -23.56
CA GLU A 216 2.68 19.90 -22.58
C GLU A 216 4.01 20.69 -22.67
N PRO A 217 4.02 22.01 -22.41
CA PRO A 217 5.23 22.79 -22.44
C PRO A 217 6.21 22.34 -21.34
N ARG A 218 7.50 22.32 -21.69
CA ARG A 218 8.59 22.07 -20.73
C ARG A 218 8.60 23.14 -19.64
N LEU A 219 8.88 22.71 -18.42
CA LEU A 219 8.95 23.58 -17.25
C LEU A 219 10.35 24.21 -17.13
N ASP A 220 10.44 25.54 -17.20
CA ASP A 220 11.69 26.26 -16.94
C ASP A 220 12.01 26.26 -15.44
N VAL A 221 13.07 25.54 -15.04
CA VAL A 221 13.52 25.44 -13.65
C VAL A 221 14.70 26.37 -13.33
N SER A 222 15.01 27.34 -14.20
CA SER A 222 16.13 28.28 -14.02
C SER A 222 16.12 29.05 -12.69
N ASN A 223 14.92 29.27 -12.12
CA ASN A 223 14.69 29.96 -10.84
C ASN A 223 14.76 29.04 -9.61
N LEU A 224 14.82 27.72 -9.77
CA LEU A 224 14.85 26.75 -8.68
C LEU A 224 16.27 26.55 -8.15
N VAL A 225 16.77 27.57 -7.45
CA VAL A 225 18.15 27.64 -6.95
C VAL A 225 18.46 26.67 -5.81
N ASN A 226 17.45 26.01 -5.24
CA ASN A 226 17.60 25.02 -4.18
C ASN A 226 17.28 23.58 -4.66
N LEU A 227 17.03 23.40 -5.96
CA LEU A 227 16.65 22.10 -6.52
C LEU A 227 17.80 21.10 -6.39
N LYS A 228 17.50 19.96 -5.78
CA LYS A 228 18.45 18.85 -5.55
C LYS A 228 17.97 17.54 -6.13
N ILE A 229 16.67 17.31 -6.16
CA ILE A 229 16.06 16.08 -6.68
C ILE A 229 15.17 16.48 -7.85
N ILE A 230 15.40 15.84 -9.00
CA ILE A 230 14.60 16.08 -10.19
C ILE A 230 14.19 14.74 -10.81
N ASP A 231 12.91 14.61 -11.11
CA ASP A 231 12.32 13.39 -11.63
C ASP A 231 11.39 13.76 -12.80
N SER A 232 11.96 13.95 -13.99
CA SER A 232 11.23 14.52 -15.14
C SER A 232 12.00 14.42 -16.46
N TYR A 233 11.26 14.23 -17.56
CA TYR A 233 11.74 14.39 -18.94
C TYR A 233 11.32 15.70 -19.62
N GLN A 234 10.56 16.57 -18.93
CA GLN A 234 9.94 17.79 -19.51
C GLN A 234 10.36 19.06 -18.76
N VAL A 235 11.66 19.20 -18.51
CA VAL A 235 12.25 20.34 -17.77
C VAL A 235 13.37 21.00 -18.58
N ASP A 236 13.48 22.31 -18.45
CA ASP A 236 14.49 23.14 -19.11
C ASP A 236 15.37 23.88 -18.10
N ASN A 237 16.59 24.22 -18.52
CA ASN A 237 17.54 25.05 -17.77
C ASN A 237 17.92 24.50 -16.38
N VAL A 238 17.99 23.17 -16.24
CA VAL A 238 18.43 22.50 -15.01
C VAL A 238 19.87 22.89 -14.68
N ARG A 239 20.11 23.34 -13.44
CA ARG A 239 21.45 23.57 -12.92
C ARG A 239 22.06 22.25 -12.44
N TRP A 240 22.56 21.44 -13.38
CA TRP A 240 23.07 20.09 -13.11
C TRP A 240 24.15 19.98 -12.02
N SER A 241 24.88 21.06 -11.75
CA SER A 241 25.91 21.05 -10.70
C SER A 241 25.36 20.84 -9.29
N GLN A 242 24.11 21.22 -8.99
CA GLN A 242 23.50 21.09 -7.64
C GLN A 242 22.66 19.82 -7.45
N ILE A 243 22.41 19.06 -8.52
CA ILE A 243 21.52 17.90 -8.49
C ILE A 243 22.20 16.74 -7.76
N GLU A 244 21.49 16.15 -6.81
CA GLU A 244 21.88 14.99 -6.00
C GLU A 244 21.22 13.71 -6.53
N ARG A 245 20.00 13.79 -7.05
CA ARG A 245 19.27 12.67 -7.67
C ARG A 245 18.57 13.12 -8.95
N SER A 246 18.65 12.30 -10.00
CA SER A 246 17.92 12.51 -11.24
C SER A 246 17.30 11.20 -11.73
N SER A 247 16.02 11.23 -12.13
CA SER A 247 15.59 10.39 -13.25
C SER A 247 15.75 11.17 -14.54
N GLU A 248 15.97 10.45 -15.63
CA GLU A 248 16.44 11.06 -16.85
C GLU A 248 15.40 11.92 -17.58
N GLY A 249 15.88 13.10 -17.97
CA GLY A 249 15.38 13.97 -19.03
C GLY A 249 16.54 14.80 -19.60
N ASP A 250 16.97 14.52 -20.83
CA ASP A 250 17.98 15.28 -21.59
C ASP A 250 19.21 15.75 -20.79
N ILE A 251 19.91 14.85 -20.08
CA ILE A 251 21.15 15.20 -19.38
C ILE A 251 22.20 15.66 -20.42
N PRO A 252 22.71 16.90 -20.37
CA PRO A 252 23.64 17.37 -21.39
C PRO A 252 24.98 16.64 -21.31
N THR A 253 25.55 16.32 -22.48
CA THR A 253 26.85 15.67 -22.57
C THR A 253 27.98 16.59 -22.11
N GLY A 254 29.06 16.02 -21.57
CA GLY A 254 30.24 16.78 -21.14
C GLY A 254 30.05 17.64 -19.88
N VAL A 255 28.92 17.54 -19.18
CA VAL A 255 28.65 18.29 -17.94
C VAL A 255 29.26 17.59 -16.72
N THR A 256 29.74 18.38 -15.77
CA THR A 256 30.17 17.91 -14.45
C THR A 256 29.01 18.03 -13.46
N MET A 257 28.63 16.91 -12.84
CA MET A 257 27.59 16.85 -11.81
C MET A 257 28.24 16.47 -10.48
N GLU A 258 28.71 17.48 -9.74
CA GLU A 258 29.55 17.29 -8.55
C GLU A 258 28.83 16.64 -7.35
N HIS A 259 27.50 16.66 -7.37
CA HIS A 259 26.66 16.23 -6.27
C HIS A 259 25.79 15.01 -6.60
N LEU A 260 25.72 14.58 -7.87
CA LEU A 260 24.85 13.48 -8.31
C LEU A 260 25.30 12.16 -7.69
N ARG A 261 24.39 11.51 -6.97
CA ARG A 261 24.55 10.23 -6.29
C ARG A 261 23.68 9.13 -6.87
N GLU A 262 22.45 9.48 -7.25
CA GLU A 262 21.45 8.55 -7.78
C GLU A 262 21.06 8.95 -9.20
N LEU A 263 21.14 8.01 -10.15
CA LEU A 263 20.78 8.22 -11.54
C LEU A 263 19.88 7.11 -12.05
N GLU A 264 18.71 7.48 -12.54
CA GLU A 264 17.78 6.58 -13.23
C GLU A 264 17.78 6.91 -14.72
N VAL A 265 18.20 5.95 -15.54
CA VAL A 265 18.48 6.06 -16.97
C VAL A 265 17.31 5.49 -17.76
N HIS A 266 16.73 6.35 -18.58
CA HIS A 266 15.72 6.01 -19.56
C HIS A 266 16.24 6.47 -20.90
N ASN A 267 16.54 5.52 -21.78
CA ASN A 267 16.66 5.89 -23.16
C ASN A 267 17.80 6.91 -23.48
N HIS A 268 18.95 6.84 -22.77
CA HIS A 268 20.17 7.62 -23.06
C HIS A 268 21.21 6.90 -23.93
N ALA A 269 22.02 7.69 -24.65
CA ALA A 269 23.12 7.18 -25.47
C ALA A 269 24.40 6.83 -24.65
N SER A 270 24.88 7.71 -23.77
CA SER A 270 26.09 7.45 -22.94
C SER A 270 26.36 8.56 -21.91
N PHE A 271 26.86 8.20 -20.72
CA PHE A 271 27.34 9.12 -19.68
C PHE A 271 28.87 9.18 -19.55
N ARG A 272 29.59 8.57 -20.50
CA ARG A 272 31.05 8.46 -20.45
C ARG A 272 31.78 9.80 -20.55
N THR A 273 31.14 10.80 -21.14
CA THR A 273 31.69 12.17 -21.25
C THR A 273 31.37 13.04 -20.03
N ASN A 274 30.42 12.61 -19.20
CA ASN A 274 30.02 13.34 -18.00
C ASN A 274 30.95 13.00 -16.84
N ARG A 275 31.21 14.00 -15.97
CA ARG A 275 31.99 13.78 -14.76
C ARG A 275 31.05 13.60 -13.57
N LEU A 276 30.98 12.37 -13.06
CA LEU A 276 30.04 11.94 -12.01
C LEU A 276 30.81 11.41 -10.78
N PRO A 277 31.52 12.27 -10.04
CA PRO A 277 32.49 11.83 -9.02
C PRO A 277 31.86 11.21 -7.77
N LYS A 278 30.56 11.38 -7.54
CA LYS A 278 29.82 10.89 -6.37
C LYS A 278 28.69 9.92 -6.73
N LEU A 279 28.66 9.42 -7.97
CA LEU A 279 27.64 8.49 -8.40
C LEU A 279 27.79 7.17 -7.64
N GLU A 280 26.73 6.79 -6.92
CA GLU A 280 26.68 5.64 -6.04
C GLU A 280 25.58 4.66 -6.47
N GLU A 281 24.48 5.14 -7.06
CA GLU A 281 23.33 4.30 -7.43
C GLU A 281 22.90 4.56 -8.87
N VAL A 282 22.70 3.50 -9.65
CA VAL A 282 22.26 3.56 -11.05
C VAL A 282 21.14 2.56 -11.29
N PHE A 283 20.06 3.03 -11.91
CA PHE A 283 18.95 2.21 -12.39
C PHE A 283 18.79 2.40 -13.90
N VAL A 284 18.87 1.34 -14.70
CA VAL A 284 18.73 1.39 -16.16
C VAL A 284 17.49 0.59 -16.55
N TRP A 285 16.44 1.29 -16.99
CA TRP A 285 15.16 0.65 -17.34
C TRP A 285 15.18 0.02 -18.72
N SER A 286 15.63 0.79 -19.71
CA SER A 286 15.74 0.37 -21.10
C SER A 286 16.89 1.09 -21.76
N SER A 287 17.61 0.35 -22.59
CA SER A 287 18.60 0.90 -23.49
C SER A 287 18.51 0.14 -24.80
N ASP A 288 17.72 0.68 -25.74
CA ASP A 288 17.62 0.09 -27.07
C ASP A 288 18.96 0.12 -27.83
N TRP A 289 19.95 0.87 -27.34
CA TRP A 289 21.23 1.08 -28.04
C TRP A 289 22.46 0.55 -27.31
N ALA A 290 22.34 0.12 -26.05
CA ALA A 290 23.48 -0.40 -25.31
C ALA A 290 23.28 -1.89 -25.07
N GLU A 291 24.32 -2.69 -25.34
CA GLU A 291 24.33 -4.11 -24.97
C GLU A 291 25.02 -4.32 -23.61
N THR A 292 25.89 -3.37 -23.23
CA THR A 292 26.71 -3.48 -22.03
C THR A 292 26.66 -2.21 -21.17
N VAL A 293 26.82 -2.38 -19.85
CA VAL A 293 26.90 -1.24 -18.92
C VAL A 293 28.14 -0.38 -19.19
N GLU A 294 29.23 -0.98 -19.69
CA GLU A 294 30.47 -0.29 -20.05
C GLU A 294 30.33 0.68 -21.26
N GLU A 295 29.28 0.56 -22.06
CA GLU A 295 28.96 1.53 -23.12
C GLU A 295 28.36 2.82 -22.53
N LEU A 296 27.64 2.70 -21.40
CA LEU A 296 27.01 3.81 -20.72
C LEU A 296 27.96 4.55 -19.78
N PHE A 297 28.84 3.83 -19.08
CA PHE A 297 29.69 4.38 -18.02
C PHE A 297 31.17 4.05 -18.19
N THR A 298 32.04 4.93 -17.69
CA THR A 298 33.47 4.68 -17.57
C THR A 298 33.76 3.75 -16.40
N SER A 299 34.88 3.01 -16.44
CA SER A 299 35.30 2.15 -15.32
C SER A 299 35.47 2.91 -14.01
N ALA A 300 35.87 4.18 -14.06
CA ALA A 300 35.99 5.01 -12.86
C ALA A 300 34.63 5.36 -12.24
N GLN A 301 33.59 5.58 -13.06
CA GLN A 301 32.22 5.76 -12.57
C GLN A 301 31.69 4.45 -11.97
N LEU A 302 31.87 3.33 -12.67
CA LEU A 302 31.44 2.01 -12.22
C LEU A 302 32.09 1.58 -10.90
N ALA A 303 33.36 1.93 -10.69
CA ALA A 303 34.08 1.64 -9.45
C ALA A 303 33.50 2.34 -8.21
N ASN A 304 32.75 3.43 -8.37
CA ASN A 304 32.13 4.16 -7.26
C ASN A 304 30.74 3.62 -6.90
N LEU A 305 30.13 2.79 -7.77
CA LEU A 305 28.77 2.31 -7.57
C LEU A 305 28.69 1.37 -6.36
N ARG A 306 27.58 1.53 -5.63
CA ARG A 306 27.10 0.66 -4.56
C ARG A 306 25.90 -0.15 -5.02
N ASP A 307 24.97 0.47 -5.74
CA ASP A 307 23.78 -0.19 -6.25
C ASP A 307 23.72 0.00 -7.78
N LEU A 308 23.64 -1.10 -8.52
CA LEU A 308 23.49 -1.10 -9.97
C LEU A 308 22.35 -2.02 -10.36
N ASN A 309 21.26 -1.45 -10.87
CA ASN A 309 20.20 -2.20 -11.53
C ASN A 309 20.29 -1.95 -13.04
N ALA A 310 20.71 -2.96 -13.78
CA ALA A 310 20.84 -2.94 -15.22
C ALA A 310 20.35 -4.27 -15.81
N SER A 311 19.17 -4.71 -15.39
CA SER A 311 18.57 -6.03 -15.70
C SER A 311 18.60 -6.45 -17.16
N ASN A 312 18.57 -5.51 -18.09
CA ASN A 312 18.57 -5.75 -19.54
C ASN A 312 19.94 -5.58 -20.20
N LEU A 313 21.01 -5.46 -19.42
CA LEU A 313 22.37 -5.21 -19.90
C LEU A 313 23.33 -6.25 -19.37
N MET A 314 24.29 -6.61 -20.22
CA MET A 314 25.43 -7.41 -19.80
C MET A 314 26.47 -6.54 -19.08
N ILE A 315 27.27 -7.20 -18.24
CA ILE A 315 28.46 -6.60 -17.65
C ILE A 315 29.65 -7.46 -18.06
N SER A 316 30.52 -6.91 -18.90
CA SER A 316 31.65 -7.66 -19.45
C SER A 316 32.73 -7.92 -18.41
N ASN A 317 32.89 -7.03 -17.43
CA ASN A 317 33.90 -7.16 -16.38
C ASN A 317 33.35 -6.79 -15.00
N LEU A 318 32.85 -7.77 -14.26
CA LEU A 318 32.39 -7.59 -12.87
C LEU A 318 33.47 -7.07 -11.91
N GLY A 319 34.76 -7.20 -12.25
CA GLY A 319 35.87 -6.73 -11.43
C GLY A 319 35.96 -5.21 -11.27
N VAL A 320 35.25 -4.44 -12.12
CA VAL A 320 35.17 -2.97 -11.98
C VAL A 320 34.21 -2.54 -10.87
N LEU A 321 33.30 -3.42 -10.41
CA LEU A 321 32.21 -3.11 -9.48
C LEU A 321 32.58 -3.38 -8.01
N GLN A 322 33.79 -3.02 -7.59
CA GLN A 322 34.38 -3.46 -6.31
C GLN A 322 33.57 -3.04 -5.06
N ASN A 323 32.83 -1.94 -5.16
CA ASN A 323 32.04 -1.38 -4.06
C ASN A 323 30.56 -1.77 -4.11
N VAL A 324 30.13 -2.53 -5.12
CA VAL A 324 28.72 -2.87 -5.31
C VAL A 324 28.23 -3.85 -4.25
N THR A 325 27.12 -3.50 -3.63
CA THR A 325 26.37 -4.29 -2.64
C THR A 325 25.08 -4.86 -3.21
N LYS A 326 24.47 -4.21 -4.21
CA LYS A 326 23.30 -4.71 -4.94
C LYS A 326 23.51 -4.65 -6.44
N LEU A 327 23.26 -5.78 -7.13
CA LEU A 327 23.48 -5.91 -8.56
C LEU A 327 22.30 -6.61 -9.24
N ALA A 328 21.74 -5.98 -10.27
CA ALA A 328 20.83 -6.62 -11.22
C ALA A 328 21.40 -6.52 -12.64
N PHE A 329 21.50 -7.63 -13.39
CA PHE A 329 22.04 -7.62 -14.76
C PHE A 329 21.64 -8.86 -15.57
N GLU A 330 21.85 -8.80 -16.89
CA GLU A 330 21.71 -9.95 -17.80
C GLU A 330 22.93 -10.88 -17.69
N LEU A 331 22.70 -12.15 -17.38
CA LEU A 331 23.74 -13.17 -17.27
C LEU A 331 23.60 -14.21 -18.39
N ARG A 332 24.61 -14.31 -19.27
CA ARG A 332 24.61 -15.24 -20.42
C ARG A 332 25.30 -16.59 -20.17
N GLU A 333 25.62 -16.89 -18.92
CA GLU A 333 26.25 -18.14 -18.51
C GLU A 333 25.58 -18.73 -17.26
N THR A 334 25.89 -19.98 -16.94
CA THR A 334 25.34 -20.67 -15.77
C THR A 334 25.88 -20.08 -14.47
N LEU A 335 25.00 -19.70 -13.54
CA LEU A 335 25.41 -19.27 -12.21
C LEU A 335 25.80 -20.49 -11.35
N THR A 336 27.00 -20.45 -10.78
CA THR A 336 27.55 -21.51 -9.91
C THR A 336 28.01 -20.92 -8.57
N GLU A 337 28.26 -21.76 -7.56
CA GLU A 337 28.76 -21.30 -6.25
C GLU A 337 30.12 -20.58 -6.32
N THR A 338 30.90 -20.86 -7.36
CA THR A 338 32.24 -20.28 -7.58
C THR A 338 32.24 -19.14 -8.58
N PHE A 339 31.06 -18.68 -9.02
CA PHE A 339 30.94 -17.61 -9.99
C PHE A 339 31.64 -16.32 -9.49
N PRO A 340 32.50 -15.68 -10.30
CA PRO A 340 33.26 -14.52 -9.86
C PRO A 340 32.33 -13.31 -9.72
N LEU A 341 32.02 -12.94 -8.49
CA LEU A 341 31.20 -11.77 -8.15
C LEU A 341 32.03 -10.71 -7.42
N PRO A 342 31.59 -9.44 -7.42
CA PRO A 342 32.18 -8.42 -6.55
C PRO A 342 32.21 -8.87 -5.08
N PRO A 343 33.28 -8.57 -4.33
CA PRO A 343 33.50 -9.13 -3.00
C PRO A 343 32.48 -8.64 -1.95
N ASN A 344 31.90 -7.46 -2.17
CA ASN A 344 30.93 -6.83 -1.26
C ASN A 344 29.47 -7.10 -1.64
N LEU A 345 29.23 -7.85 -2.71
CA LEU A 345 27.89 -8.10 -3.23
C LEU A 345 27.09 -8.99 -2.28
N VAL A 346 25.90 -8.54 -1.89
CA VAL A 346 24.99 -9.28 -0.99
C VAL A 346 23.59 -9.48 -1.56
N ASP A 347 23.18 -8.65 -2.52
CA ASP A 347 21.91 -8.74 -3.23
C ASP A 347 22.16 -8.89 -4.73
N LEU A 348 21.74 -10.01 -5.31
CA LEU A 348 21.99 -10.36 -6.69
C LEU A 348 20.68 -10.72 -7.39
N SER A 349 20.35 -9.98 -8.44
CA SER A 349 19.27 -10.30 -9.36
C SER A 349 19.87 -10.63 -10.74
N ILE A 350 19.51 -11.77 -11.32
CA ILE A 350 19.97 -12.14 -12.65
C ILE A 350 18.80 -12.39 -13.59
N PHE A 351 18.97 -11.91 -14.82
CA PHE A 351 18.07 -12.13 -15.94
C PHE A 351 18.82 -13.06 -16.88
N SER A 352 18.36 -14.30 -17.04
CA SER A 352 19.15 -15.31 -17.74
C SER A 352 18.29 -16.39 -18.40
N PRO A 353 18.66 -16.87 -19.60
CA PRO A 353 18.11 -18.12 -20.13
C PRO A 353 18.81 -19.36 -19.55
N ASN A 354 19.91 -19.18 -18.80
CA ASN A 354 20.76 -20.26 -18.34
C ASN A 354 20.37 -20.78 -16.94
N PRO A 355 20.74 -22.03 -16.61
CA PRO A 355 20.48 -22.58 -15.30
C PRO A 355 21.24 -21.88 -14.16
N VAL A 356 20.74 -22.09 -12.95
CA VAL A 356 21.43 -21.78 -11.68
C VAL A 356 21.75 -23.11 -11.00
N GLU A 357 23.05 -23.42 -10.89
CA GLU A 357 23.55 -24.64 -10.24
C GLU A 357 23.98 -24.42 -8.79
N GLY A 358 24.20 -23.16 -8.42
CA GLY A 358 24.48 -22.76 -7.05
C GLY A 358 24.60 -21.25 -6.90
N ILE A 359 24.53 -20.78 -5.66
CA ILE A 359 24.60 -19.36 -5.33
C ILE A 359 25.89 -19.11 -4.54
N PRO A 360 26.73 -18.14 -4.94
CA PRO A 360 27.92 -17.79 -4.18
C PRO A 360 27.62 -17.42 -2.71
N PRO A 361 28.44 -17.87 -1.75
CA PRO A 361 28.10 -17.83 -0.33
C PRO A 361 27.97 -16.42 0.27
N GLN A 362 28.50 -15.39 -0.37
CA GLN A 362 28.35 -13.99 0.07
C GLN A 362 26.92 -13.45 -0.12
N ILE A 363 26.14 -14.06 -1.01
CA ILE A 363 24.80 -13.58 -1.36
C ILE A 363 23.78 -13.94 -0.28
N LYS A 364 22.98 -12.95 0.12
CA LYS A 364 21.90 -13.07 1.11
C LYS A 364 20.52 -12.95 0.48
N HIS A 365 20.41 -12.18 -0.60
CA HIS A 365 19.18 -11.98 -1.36
C HIS A 365 19.46 -12.33 -2.82
N PHE A 366 18.67 -13.24 -3.37
CA PHE A 366 18.83 -13.69 -4.74
C PHE A 366 17.51 -13.63 -5.50
N SER A 367 17.53 -13.06 -6.70
CA SER A 367 16.43 -13.08 -7.66
C SER A 367 16.90 -13.69 -8.98
N TYR A 368 16.08 -14.56 -9.54
CA TYR A 368 16.30 -15.16 -10.85
C TYR A 368 15.05 -14.95 -11.69
N GLU A 369 15.20 -14.34 -12.86
CA GLU A 369 14.16 -14.24 -13.87
C GLU A 369 14.63 -14.88 -15.17
N SER A 370 13.88 -15.87 -15.68
CA SER A 370 14.24 -16.48 -16.95
C SER A 370 13.91 -15.54 -18.11
N GLN A 371 14.91 -15.24 -18.94
CA GLN A 371 14.75 -14.42 -20.13
C GLN A 371 13.97 -15.21 -21.20
N THR A 372 12.63 -15.18 -21.15
CA THR A 372 11.81 -15.62 -22.28
C THR A 372 11.59 -14.43 -23.21
N HIS A 373 11.91 -14.58 -24.50
CA HIS A 373 11.63 -13.58 -25.53
C HIS A 373 10.11 -13.38 -25.70
N GLY A 374 9.52 -12.54 -24.85
CA GLY A 374 8.10 -12.19 -24.88
C GLY A 374 7.13 -13.34 -24.59
N ARG A 375 5.87 -12.98 -24.28
CA ARG A 375 4.79 -13.97 -24.09
C ARG A 375 4.50 -14.83 -25.33
N TRP A 376 4.91 -14.37 -26.51
CA TRP A 376 4.53 -14.96 -27.80
C TRP A 376 5.43 -16.11 -28.26
N GLU A 377 6.67 -16.20 -27.76
CA GLU A 377 7.58 -17.30 -28.13
C GLU A 377 7.50 -18.51 -27.18
N ARG A 378 6.67 -18.42 -26.12
CA ARG A 378 6.46 -19.46 -25.09
C ARG A 378 6.03 -20.81 -25.65
N GLU A 379 5.40 -20.85 -26.82
CA GLU A 379 4.88 -22.11 -27.38
C GLU A 379 5.94 -22.96 -28.09
N ASN A 380 7.10 -22.39 -28.47
CA ASN A 380 8.07 -23.06 -29.34
C ASN A 380 9.42 -23.39 -28.68
N TYR A 381 9.74 -22.82 -27.53
CA TYR A 381 11.00 -23.08 -26.83
C TYR A 381 10.75 -23.75 -25.47
N PRO A 382 11.13 -25.03 -25.29
CA PRO A 382 11.01 -25.67 -23.98
C PRO A 382 11.93 -24.96 -22.98
N PHE A 383 11.39 -24.62 -21.80
CA PHE A 383 12.17 -24.07 -20.70
C PHE A 383 13.31 -25.06 -20.35
N THR A 384 14.56 -24.70 -20.64
CA THR A 384 15.73 -25.50 -20.25
C THR A 384 16.35 -25.02 -18.94
N SER A 385 15.96 -23.84 -18.46
CA SER A 385 16.52 -23.26 -17.25
C SER A 385 15.99 -23.89 -15.97
N TYR A 386 16.88 -24.46 -15.16
CA TYR A 386 16.56 -24.96 -13.82
C TYR A 386 17.28 -24.15 -12.74
N VAL A 387 16.71 -24.13 -11.54
CA VAL A 387 17.29 -23.47 -10.36
C VAL A 387 17.51 -24.48 -9.26
N ILE A 388 18.77 -24.80 -9.00
CA ILE A 388 19.22 -25.63 -7.90
C ILE A 388 19.98 -24.74 -6.92
N THR A 389 19.42 -24.53 -5.75
CA THR A 389 19.99 -23.65 -4.73
C THR A 389 20.21 -24.39 -3.43
N LYS A 390 21.48 -24.52 -3.03
CA LYS A 390 21.88 -24.97 -1.70
C LYS A 390 22.69 -23.85 -1.04
N SER A 391 22.11 -23.14 -0.09
CA SER A 391 22.80 -22.00 0.53
C SER A 391 22.52 -21.90 2.02
N LYS A 392 23.59 -21.70 2.80
CA LYS A 392 23.51 -21.46 4.24
C LYS A 392 23.35 -19.98 4.58
N THR A 393 23.58 -19.09 3.64
CA THR A 393 23.60 -17.64 3.86
C THR A 393 22.38 -16.93 3.28
N LEU A 394 21.68 -17.58 2.35
CA LEU A 394 20.50 -17.02 1.70
C LEU A 394 19.35 -16.83 2.70
N LEU A 395 18.80 -15.61 2.71
CA LEU A 395 17.67 -15.16 3.52
C LEU A 395 16.43 -14.92 2.66
N SER A 396 16.61 -14.49 1.41
CA SER A 396 15.52 -14.23 0.46
C SER A 396 15.82 -14.84 -0.90
N LEU A 397 14.81 -15.47 -1.51
CA LEU A 397 14.89 -16.10 -2.82
C LEU A 397 13.64 -15.73 -3.63
N SER A 398 13.84 -15.16 -4.82
CA SER A 398 12.81 -14.93 -5.82
C SER A 398 13.14 -15.72 -7.09
N ILE A 399 12.18 -16.49 -7.59
CA ILE A 399 12.32 -17.27 -8.83
C ILE A 399 11.12 -16.97 -9.71
N GLU A 400 11.38 -16.32 -10.84
CA GLU A 400 10.41 -16.03 -11.89
C GLU A 400 10.76 -16.86 -13.11
N ILE A 401 9.86 -17.79 -13.46
CA ILE A 401 9.96 -18.64 -14.65
C ILE A 401 11.13 -19.63 -14.57
N ALA A 402 10.85 -20.90 -14.29
CA ALA A 402 11.86 -21.97 -14.32
C ALA A 402 11.27 -23.31 -14.76
N SER A 403 12.03 -24.15 -15.44
CA SER A 403 11.55 -25.51 -15.74
C SER A 403 11.50 -26.35 -14.46
N PHE A 404 12.56 -26.29 -13.65
CA PHE A 404 12.73 -27.15 -12.49
C PHE A 404 13.38 -26.40 -11.33
N VAL A 405 12.88 -26.61 -10.11
CA VAL A 405 13.38 -25.95 -8.89
C VAL A 405 13.79 -26.95 -7.79
N THR A 406 14.89 -26.68 -7.10
CA THR A 406 15.35 -27.40 -5.90
C THR A 406 15.92 -26.38 -4.92
N ILE A 407 15.37 -26.32 -3.70
CA ILE A 407 15.74 -25.33 -2.68
C ILE A 407 16.14 -26.05 -1.39
N GLU A 408 17.39 -25.92 -0.97
CA GLU A 408 17.91 -26.38 0.32
C GLU A 408 18.59 -25.22 1.05
N CYS A 409 17.77 -24.37 1.68
CA CYS A 409 18.21 -23.11 2.29
C CYS A 409 17.72 -23.00 3.74
N PRO A 410 18.49 -23.50 4.74
CA PRO A 410 18.04 -23.58 6.12
C PRO A 410 17.75 -22.23 6.80
N ASN A 411 18.29 -21.13 6.25
CA ASN A 411 18.10 -19.78 6.78
C ASN A 411 17.16 -18.91 5.95
N LEU A 412 16.54 -19.46 4.91
CA LEU A 412 15.60 -18.73 4.06
C LEU A 412 14.37 -18.32 4.87
N THR A 413 14.08 -17.03 4.89
CA THR A 413 12.89 -16.45 5.53
C THR A 413 11.85 -16.01 4.52
N ASN A 414 12.26 -15.66 3.29
CA ASN A 414 11.36 -15.13 2.27
C ASN A 414 11.50 -15.93 0.98
N LEU A 415 10.39 -16.39 0.41
CA LEU A 415 10.37 -17.15 -0.84
C LEU A 415 9.28 -16.62 -1.77
N TYR A 416 9.68 -16.15 -2.95
CA TYR A 416 8.80 -15.84 -4.06
C TYR A 416 9.05 -16.83 -5.20
N MET A 417 8.00 -17.47 -5.72
CA MET A 417 8.08 -18.40 -6.85
C MET A 417 6.91 -18.20 -7.79
N MET A 418 7.19 -18.05 -9.08
CA MET A 418 6.19 -17.88 -10.13
C MET A 418 6.53 -18.72 -11.36
N GLU A 419 5.50 -19.34 -11.97
CA GLU A 419 5.56 -19.98 -13.30
C GLU A 419 6.68 -21.04 -13.48
N PHE A 420 6.60 -22.19 -12.81
CA PHE A 420 7.53 -23.30 -13.04
C PHE A 420 6.85 -24.65 -13.31
N THR A 421 7.57 -25.56 -13.98
CA THR A 421 6.98 -26.83 -14.46
C THR A 421 7.16 -28.02 -13.52
N ALA A 422 8.15 -27.98 -12.63
CA ALA A 422 8.40 -29.00 -11.62
C ALA A 422 9.29 -28.47 -10.48
N PHE A 423 9.27 -29.13 -9.32
CA PHE A 423 10.31 -29.00 -8.30
C PHE A 423 10.54 -30.35 -7.61
N ASN A 424 11.71 -30.55 -7.02
CA ASN A 424 12.06 -31.79 -6.33
C ASN A 424 11.99 -31.66 -4.81
N CYS A 425 12.62 -30.64 -4.24
CA CYS A 425 12.55 -30.39 -2.80
C CYS A 425 12.55 -28.89 -2.48
N ILE A 426 11.86 -28.56 -1.38
CA ILE A 426 11.87 -27.23 -0.77
C ILE A 426 12.11 -27.45 0.73
N ALA A 427 13.36 -27.21 1.16
CA ALA A 427 13.81 -27.31 2.54
C ALA A 427 14.20 -25.91 3.05
N ALA A 428 13.21 -25.22 3.64
CA ALA A 428 13.32 -23.87 4.19
C ALA A 428 12.59 -23.77 5.55
N PRO A 429 13.11 -24.39 6.63
CA PRO A 429 12.43 -24.50 7.92
C PRO A 429 12.19 -23.15 8.63
N LYS A 430 12.92 -22.11 8.26
CA LYS A 430 12.78 -20.75 8.82
C LYS A 430 11.92 -19.82 7.97
N LEU A 431 11.22 -20.35 6.96
CA LEU A 431 10.39 -19.56 6.06
C LEU A 431 9.27 -18.87 6.85
N LYS A 432 9.16 -17.55 6.65
CA LYS A 432 8.16 -16.66 7.25
C LYS A 432 7.18 -16.16 6.20
N ASP A 433 7.70 -15.78 5.04
CA ASP A 433 6.92 -15.13 3.99
C ASP A 433 6.98 -15.96 2.70
N LEU A 434 5.82 -16.39 2.21
CA LEU A 434 5.70 -17.25 1.02
C LEU A 434 4.76 -16.62 0.00
N HIS A 435 5.28 -16.35 -1.19
CA HIS A 435 4.52 -15.92 -2.37
C HIS A 435 4.68 -16.98 -3.45
N TYR A 436 3.60 -17.68 -3.79
CA TYR A 436 3.67 -18.85 -4.65
C TYR A 436 2.55 -18.84 -5.69
N LEU A 437 2.95 -18.65 -6.95
CA LEU A 437 2.08 -18.49 -8.10
C LEU A 437 2.35 -19.65 -9.09
N SER A 438 1.72 -20.80 -8.85
CA SER A 438 1.92 -21.99 -9.67
C SER A 438 0.77 -22.98 -9.53
N LYS A 439 0.53 -23.75 -10.61
CA LYS A 439 -0.45 -24.84 -10.67
C LYS A 439 -0.01 -26.10 -9.92
N LEU A 440 1.25 -26.16 -9.49
CA LEU A 440 1.78 -27.30 -8.74
C LEU A 440 1.45 -27.17 -7.25
N PRO A 441 1.08 -28.26 -6.56
CA PRO A 441 0.85 -28.22 -5.12
C PRO A 441 2.13 -27.85 -4.37
N PHE A 442 2.04 -26.96 -3.38
CA PHE A 442 3.17 -26.63 -2.51
C PHE A 442 3.30 -27.67 -1.37
N PRO A 443 4.52 -28.15 -1.02
CA PRO A 443 4.71 -29.29 -0.13
C PRO A 443 4.66 -28.89 1.36
N PHE A 444 3.53 -28.35 1.84
CA PHE A 444 3.35 -27.88 3.22
C PHE A 444 3.61 -28.94 4.31
N GLU A 445 3.60 -30.23 3.96
CA GLU A 445 3.84 -31.36 4.87
C GLU A 445 5.25 -31.33 5.50
N ASN A 446 6.19 -30.56 4.93
CA ASN A 446 7.60 -30.53 5.33
C ASN A 446 7.94 -29.59 6.52
N GLY A 447 6.95 -29.05 7.24
CA GLY A 447 7.17 -28.29 8.48
C GLY A 447 7.56 -26.83 8.26
N PHE A 448 6.54 -25.97 8.13
CA PHE A 448 6.66 -24.53 7.94
C PHE A 448 6.05 -23.74 9.11
N ASP A 449 6.43 -24.10 10.33
CA ASP A 449 5.84 -23.57 11.58
C ASP A 449 6.14 -22.08 11.82
N ASN A 450 7.05 -21.48 11.04
CA ASN A 450 7.40 -20.06 11.13
C ASN A 450 6.63 -19.17 10.15
N LEU A 451 5.78 -19.74 9.28
CA LEU A 451 5.01 -18.95 8.31
C LEU A 451 4.11 -17.94 9.00
N ASN A 452 4.26 -16.70 8.57
CA ASN A 452 3.53 -15.54 9.06
C ASN A 452 2.73 -14.86 7.95
N GLU A 453 3.23 -14.89 6.70
CA GLU A 453 2.56 -14.33 5.53
C GLU A 453 2.56 -15.36 4.39
N VAL A 454 1.37 -15.60 3.81
CA VAL A 454 1.18 -16.57 2.72
C VAL A 454 0.32 -15.99 1.63
N MET A 455 0.82 -15.98 0.39
CA MET A 455 0.10 -15.61 -0.82
C MET A 455 0.17 -16.75 -1.84
N LEU A 456 -0.98 -17.34 -2.15
CA LEU A 456 -1.10 -18.46 -3.08
C LEU A 456 -2.02 -18.11 -4.26
N PHE A 457 -1.58 -18.43 -5.47
CA PHE A 457 -2.38 -18.26 -6.70
C PHE A 457 -2.41 -19.55 -7.51
N ASP A 458 -3.61 -20.01 -7.86
CA ASP A 458 -3.86 -21.17 -8.74
C ASP A 458 -3.29 -22.52 -8.20
N VAL A 459 -3.14 -22.65 -6.88
CA VAL A 459 -2.53 -23.83 -6.24
C VAL A 459 -3.58 -24.88 -5.85
N PRO A 460 -3.50 -26.13 -6.34
CA PRO A 460 -4.38 -27.21 -5.90
C PRO A 460 -3.87 -27.80 -4.58
N SER A 461 -4.36 -27.32 -3.42
CA SER A 461 -3.93 -27.86 -2.11
C SER A 461 -4.97 -27.68 -1.00
N ASN A 462 -4.84 -28.50 0.05
CA ASN A 462 -5.56 -28.34 1.30
C ASN A 462 -4.92 -27.21 2.11
N MET A 463 -5.72 -26.27 2.61
CA MET A 463 -5.24 -25.12 3.38
C MET A 463 -5.60 -25.30 4.84
N VAL A 464 -4.75 -26.01 5.58
CA VAL A 464 -4.93 -26.26 7.02
C VAL A 464 -3.70 -25.77 7.75
N PHE A 465 -3.80 -24.59 8.35
CA PHE A 465 -2.74 -24.01 9.16
C PHE A 465 -3.15 -24.02 10.63
N LYS A 466 -2.27 -24.54 11.50
CA LYS A 466 -2.54 -24.65 12.94
C LYS A 466 -2.20 -23.37 13.70
N GLN A 467 -1.28 -22.57 13.19
CA GLN A 467 -0.90 -21.29 13.77
C GLN A 467 -1.75 -20.15 13.22
N ARG A 468 -1.91 -19.08 14.01
CA ARG A 468 -2.45 -17.81 13.53
C ARG A 468 -1.35 -17.05 12.80
N MET A 469 -1.62 -16.65 11.57
CA MET A 469 -0.70 -15.89 10.72
C MET A 469 -1.01 -14.38 10.79
N LYS A 470 -0.11 -13.54 10.30
CA LYS A 470 -0.43 -12.13 10.08
C LYS A 470 -1.32 -11.98 8.84
N GLN A 471 -0.97 -12.62 7.73
CA GLN A 471 -1.70 -12.47 6.46
C GLN A 471 -1.80 -13.77 5.66
N ILE A 472 -2.99 -14.03 5.11
CA ILE A 472 -3.25 -15.13 4.17
C ILE A 472 -4.01 -14.59 2.96
N SER A 473 -3.47 -14.76 1.76
CA SER A 473 -4.12 -14.39 0.49
C SER A 473 -4.21 -15.59 -0.43
N LEU A 474 -5.43 -16.03 -0.76
CA LEU A 474 -5.70 -17.16 -1.64
C LEU A 474 -6.45 -16.66 -2.88
N SER A 475 -5.96 -17.01 -4.07
CA SER A 475 -6.59 -16.59 -5.31
C SER A 475 -6.68 -17.70 -6.34
N SER A 476 -7.82 -17.80 -7.04
CA SER A 476 -8.03 -18.72 -8.16
C SER A 476 -7.86 -20.20 -7.77
N MET A 477 -8.25 -20.60 -6.56
CA MET A 477 -8.01 -21.94 -6.01
C MET A 477 -9.29 -22.75 -5.85
N VAL A 478 -9.22 -24.07 -6.07
CA VAL A 478 -10.27 -25.02 -5.69
C VAL A 478 -9.86 -25.73 -4.41
N LEU A 479 -10.48 -25.35 -3.29
CA LEU A 479 -10.08 -25.81 -1.96
C LEU A 479 -10.92 -27.03 -1.55
N LYS A 480 -10.25 -28.15 -1.24
CA LYS A 480 -10.92 -29.35 -0.71
C LYS A 480 -11.12 -29.28 0.81
N CYS A 481 -10.18 -28.67 1.52
CA CYS A 481 -10.25 -28.40 2.95
C CYS A 481 -9.71 -26.99 3.22
N LEU A 482 -10.39 -26.24 4.08
CA LEU A 482 -9.96 -24.90 4.51
C LEU A 482 -10.18 -24.73 6.02
N SER A 483 -9.08 -24.56 6.75
CA SER A 483 -9.09 -24.21 8.17
C SER A 483 -7.89 -23.30 8.46
N ILE A 484 -8.14 -21.99 8.52
CA ILE A 484 -7.10 -20.97 8.66
C ILE A 484 -7.44 -19.96 9.75
N SER A 485 -6.41 -19.36 10.35
CA SER A 485 -6.53 -18.22 11.26
C SER A 485 -5.46 -17.18 10.89
N ALA A 486 -5.84 -15.92 10.71
CA ALA A 486 -4.91 -14.84 10.44
C ALA A 486 -5.44 -13.48 10.91
N ASP A 487 -4.62 -12.43 10.92
CA ASP A 487 -5.15 -11.07 11.12
C ASP A 487 -5.85 -10.58 9.85
N GLU A 488 -5.25 -10.80 8.68
CA GLU A 488 -5.84 -10.47 7.39
C GLU A 488 -6.02 -11.72 6.51
N VAL A 489 -7.23 -11.94 6.00
CA VAL A 489 -7.55 -12.99 5.05
C VAL A 489 -8.16 -12.41 3.79
N SER A 490 -7.58 -12.72 2.64
CA SER A 490 -8.10 -12.35 1.32
C SER A 490 -8.38 -13.59 0.49
N LEU A 491 -9.61 -13.74 0.00
CA LEU A 491 -10.06 -14.83 -0.86
C LEU A 491 -10.57 -14.24 -2.17
N SER A 492 -10.05 -14.67 -3.31
CA SER A 492 -10.45 -14.16 -4.63
C SER A 492 -10.62 -15.29 -5.63
N ALA A 493 -11.78 -15.40 -6.28
CA ALA A 493 -12.06 -16.47 -7.25
C ALA A 493 -11.75 -17.90 -6.72
N CYS A 494 -11.97 -18.13 -5.42
CA CYS A 494 -11.80 -19.44 -4.78
C CYS A 494 -13.11 -20.25 -4.76
N VAL A 495 -13.02 -21.56 -4.94
CA VAL A 495 -14.13 -22.47 -4.65
C VAL A 495 -13.91 -23.05 -3.26
N LEU A 496 -14.77 -22.66 -2.31
CA LEU A 496 -14.68 -23.11 -0.92
C LEU A 496 -15.35 -24.49 -0.74
N PRO A 497 -14.83 -25.34 0.16
CA PRO A 497 -15.51 -26.59 0.51
C PRO A 497 -16.78 -26.29 1.31
N ARG A 498 -17.67 -27.29 1.43
CA ARG A 498 -18.92 -27.16 2.21
C ARG A 498 -18.66 -26.85 3.69
N GLU A 499 -17.62 -27.46 4.25
CA GLU A 499 -17.17 -27.24 5.61
C GLU A 499 -15.83 -26.53 5.58
N PHE A 500 -15.79 -25.32 6.13
CA PHE A 500 -14.57 -24.54 6.27
C PHE A 500 -14.54 -23.79 7.59
N LYS A 501 -13.35 -23.33 7.97
CA LYS A 501 -13.14 -22.48 9.14
C LYS A 501 -12.18 -21.35 8.81
N ILE A 502 -12.63 -20.12 8.98
CA ILE A 502 -11.84 -18.91 8.82
C ILE A 502 -11.98 -18.08 10.09
N ASP A 503 -10.86 -17.80 10.74
CA ASP A 503 -10.78 -16.92 11.89
C ASP A 503 -9.86 -15.74 11.55
N ALA A 504 -10.46 -14.59 11.24
CA ALA A 504 -9.76 -13.41 10.73
C ALA A 504 -10.02 -12.17 11.60
N THR A 505 -9.13 -11.17 11.60
CA THR A 505 -9.55 -9.83 12.05
C THR A 505 -10.27 -9.12 10.91
N GLU A 506 -9.67 -9.11 9.72
CA GLU A 506 -10.23 -8.62 8.46
C GLU A 506 -10.34 -9.75 7.45
N LEU A 507 -11.53 -9.91 6.86
CA LEU A 507 -11.81 -10.88 5.81
C LEU A 507 -12.32 -10.15 4.55
N SER A 508 -11.60 -10.30 3.44
CA SER A 508 -12.00 -9.83 2.12
C SER A 508 -12.30 -11.02 1.20
N VAL A 509 -13.50 -11.06 0.64
CA VAL A 509 -14.02 -12.16 -0.18
C VAL A 509 -14.52 -11.63 -1.52
N ARG A 510 -13.88 -12.03 -2.61
CA ARG A 510 -14.32 -11.74 -3.98
C ARG A 510 -14.81 -13.04 -4.62
N LEU A 511 -15.93 -13.53 -4.11
CA LEU A 511 -16.64 -14.74 -4.52
C LEU A 511 -18.09 -14.38 -4.83
N MET A 512 -18.72 -15.12 -5.75
CA MET A 512 -20.12 -14.87 -6.09
C MET A 512 -21.06 -15.05 -4.89
N SER A 513 -20.77 -15.98 -3.97
CA SER A 513 -21.52 -16.14 -2.72
C SER A 513 -20.69 -16.90 -1.70
N ILE A 514 -20.81 -16.55 -0.42
CA ILE A 514 -20.20 -17.26 0.71
C ILE A 514 -21.23 -17.47 1.82
N SER A 515 -21.15 -18.61 2.51
CA SER A 515 -21.92 -18.78 3.74
C SER A 515 -21.20 -18.14 4.93
N GLY A 516 -21.92 -17.44 5.79
CA GLY A 516 -21.40 -16.94 7.07
C GLY A 516 -20.97 -18.05 8.03
N GLN A 517 -21.45 -19.29 7.82
CA GLN A 517 -21.09 -20.43 8.64
C GLN A 517 -19.59 -20.75 8.53
N GLY A 518 -18.93 -20.88 9.68
CA GLY A 518 -17.48 -21.15 9.73
C GLY A 518 -16.60 -19.90 9.65
N ILE A 519 -17.18 -18.70 9.54
CA ILE A 519 -16.44 -17.43 9.55
C ILE A 519 -16.52 -16.78 10.93
N THR A 520 -15.37 -16.37 11.45
CA THR A 520 -15.25 -15.44 12.58
C THR A 520 -14.38 -14.28 12.13
N CYS A 521 -14.95 -13.08 12.04
CA CYS A 521 -14.19 -11.86 11.75
C CYS A 521 -14.79 -10.62 12.39
N LYS A 522 -14.02 -9.53 12.42
CA LYS A 522 -14.51 -8.21 12.88
C LYS A 522 -14.77 -7.25 11.70
N GLU A 523 -13.99 -7.34 10.64
CA GLU A 523 -14.24 -6.62 9.39
C GLU A 523 -14.49 -7.62 8.26
N LEU A 524 -15.58 -7.41 7.50
CA LEU A 524 -15.96 -8.25 6.37
C LEU A 524 -16.14 -7.38 5.12
N ARG A 525 -15.47 -7.74 4.02
CA ARG A 525 -15.72 -7.19 2.68
C ARG A 525 -16.13 -8.34 1.78
N CYS A 526 -17.32 -8.32 1.20
CA CYS A 526 -17.79 -9.39 0.32
C CYS A 526 -18.72 -8.86 -0.78
N GLU A 527 -18.92 -9.64 -1.83
CA GLU A 527 -19.92 -9.33 -2.86
C GLU A 527 -21.32 -9.75 -2.38
N GLU A 528 -21.50 -11.05 -2.10
CA GLU A 528 -22.74 -11.62 -1.56
C GLU A 528 -22.45 -12.56 -0.38
N ILE A 529 -23.30 -12.52 0.64
CA ILE A 529 -23.24 -13.40 1.82
C ILE A 529 -24.66 -13.72 2.28
N ASP A 530 -24.93 -14.97 2.67
CA ASP A 530 -26.24 -15.39 3.18
C ASP A 530 -26.56 -14.74 4.55
N GLN A 531 -25.59 -14.80 5.48
CA GLN A 531 -25.69 -14.34 6.85
C GLN A 531 -24.38 -13.70 7.29
N VAL A 532 -24.45 -12.45 7.75
CA VAL A 532 -23.28 -11.77 8.31
C VAL A 532 -22.95 -12.37 9.68
N PRO A 533 -21.67 -12.73 9.97
CA PRO A 533 -21.30 -13.25 11.28
C PRO A 533 -21.57 -12.24 12.42
N VAL A 534 -22.12 -12.72 13.53
CA VAL A 534 -22.60 -11.88 14.65
C VAL A 534 -21.51 -11.00 15.29
N MET A 535 -20.24 -11.40 15.15
CA MET A 535 -19.08 -10.70 15.71
C MET A 535 -18.59 -9.51 14.88
N VAL A 536 -19.10 -9.35 13.66
CA VAL A 536 -18.63 -8.33 12.72
C VAL A 536 -19.04 -6.94 13.20
N GLU A 537 -18.07 -6.03 13.21
CA GLU A 537 -18.22 -4.62 13.55
C GLU A 537 -18.30 -3.71 12.32
N LYS A 538 -17.79 -4.18 11.17
CA LYS A 538 -17.80 -3.43 9.91
C LYS A 538 -18.00 -4.35 8.72
N VAL A 539 -18.96 -4.02 7.86
CA VAL A 539 -19.28 -4.74 6.63
C VAL A 539 -19.19 -3.83 5.42
N SER A 540 -18.58 -4.30 4.34
CA SER A 540 -18.66 -3.71 2.99
C SER A 540 -19.21 -4.74 2.01
N LEU A 541 -20.40 -4.50 1.48
CA LEU A 541 -21.09 -5.36 0.51
C LEU A 541 -20.97 -4.77 -0.89
N LYS A 542 -20.72 -5.61 -1.88
CA LYS A 542 -20.76 -5.22 -3.30
C LYS A 542 -21.85 -6.02 -4.01
N LEU A 543 -23.05 -5.49 -4.01
CA LEU A 543 -24.23 -6.16 -4.56
C LEU A 543 -24.23 -6.06 -6.09
N SER A 544 -24.39 -7.21 -6.73
CA SER A 544 -24.47 -7.32 -8.18
C SER A 544 -25.93 -7.24 -8.66
N LYS A 545 -26.17 -7.07 -9.97
CA LYS A 545 -27.52 -7.27 -10.53
C LYS A 545 -27.78 -8.79 -10.52
N PRO A 546 -28.93 -9.27 -10.01
CA PRO A 546 -29.29 -10.67 -10.12
C PRO A 546 -29.14 -11.14 -11.57
N MET A 547 -28.42 -12.24 -11.81
CA MET A 547 -28.34 -12.82 -13.15
C MET A 547 -29.76 -13.22 -13.58
N GLU A 548 -30.20 -12.75 -14.75
CA GLU A 548 -31.58 -12.86 -15.29
C GLU A 548 -32.12 -14.30 -15.43
N SER A 549 -31.32 -15.33 -15.11
CA SER A 549 -31.68 -16.75 -15.23
C SER A 549 -32.50 -17.32 -14.06
N SER A 550 -32.66 -16.62 -12.93
CA SER A 550 -33.49 -17.08 -11.80
C SER A 550 -34.75 -16.23 -11.69
N VAL A 551 -35.71 -16.46 -12.60
CA VAL A 551 -36.96 -15.68 -12.70
C VAL A 551 -37.88 -15.83 -11.46
N ASP A 552 -37.59 -16.79 -10.58
CA ASP A 552 -38.41 -17.10 -9.40
C ASP A 552 -37.69 -16.98 -8.03
N ASP A 553 -36.39 -16.63 -7.99
CA ASP A 553 -35.70 -16.36 -6.72
C ASP A 553 -35.58 -14.85 -6.52
N GLU A 554 -36.46 -14.29 -5.68
CA GLU A 554 -36.25 -12.97 -5.09
C GLU A 554 -34.87 -13.00 -4.43
N SER A 555 -33.89 -12.34 -5.01
CA SER A 555 -32.57 -12.25 -4.40
C SER A 555 -32.72 -11.52 -3.07
N GLU A 556 -32.58 -12.25 -1.97
CA GLU A 556 -32.76 -11.69 -0.63
C GLU A 556 -31.54 -10.81 -0.29
N VAL A 557 -31.81 -9.64 0.31
CA VAL A 557 -30.76 -8.85 0.98
C VAL A 557 -30.09 -9.76 2.02
N PRO A 558 -28.75 -9.74 2.16
CA PRO A 558 -28.05 -10.46 3.23
C PRO A 558 -28.74 -10.28 4.57
N GLU A 559 -28.96 -11.36 5.34
CA GLU A 559 -29.65 -11.24 6.61
C GLU A 559 -28.76 -10.49 7.62
N LEU A 560 -29.03 -9.19 7.78
CA LEU A 560 -28.36 -8.34 8.78
C LEU A 560 -29.00 -8.44 10.17
N LYS A 561 -30.08 -9.21 10.31
CA LYS A 561 -30.75 -9.42 11.60
C LYS A 561 -29.81 -10.15 12.56
N GLY A 562 -29.72 -9.65 13.79
CA GLY A 562 -28.85 -10.22 14.82
C GLY A 562 -27.41 -9.68 14.85
N CYS A 563 -27.03 -8.79 13.93
CA CYS A 563 -25.72 -8.14 13.90
C CYS A 563 -25.57 -7.06 15.00
N THR A 564 -25.59 -7.44 16.26
CA THR A 564 -25.59 -6.52 17.42
C THR A 564 -24.31 -5.69 17.58
N LYS A 565 -23.21 -6.08 16.92
CA LYS A 565 -21.92 -5.37 16.96
C LYS A 565 -21.62 -4.51 15.73
N LEU A 566 -22.42 -4.62 14.67
CA LEU A 566 -22.17 -3.93 13.40
C LEU A 566 -22.32 -2.42 13.55
N ARG A 567 -21.22 -1.67 13.49
CA ARG A 567 -21.18 -0.20 13.61
C ARG A 567 -21.12 0.51 12.27
N SER A 568 -20.55 -0.13 11.25
CA SER A 568 -20.36 0.45 9.92
C SER A 568 -20.83 -0.49 8.83
N LEU A 569 -21.70 0.00 7.95
CA LEU A 569 -22.20 -0.73 6.79
C LEU A 569 -21.94 0.08 5.53
N THR A 570 -21.24 -0.51 4.56
CA THR A 570 -21.08 0.05 3.22
C THR A 570 -21.72 -0.89 2.20
N ILE A 571 -22.48 -0.34 1.26
CA ILE A 571 -23.15 -1.09 0.18
C ILE A 571 -22.77 -0.45 -1.14
N GLU A 572 -22.22 -1.24 -2.05
CA GLU A 572 -21.83 -0.82 -3.39
C GLU A 572 -22.68 -1.57 -4.43
N GLY A 573 -23.37 -0.83 -5.28
CA GLY A 573 -24.22 -1.37 -6.33
C GLY A 573 -25.46 -2.08 -5.81
N GLY A 574 -26.25 -2.60 -6.76
CA GLY A 574 -27.30 -3.60 -6.58
C GLY A 574 -28.52 -3.25 -5.73
N LEU A 575 -28.46 -2.30 -4.79
CA LEU A 575 -29.48 -2.06 -3.77
C LEU A 575 -30.90 -1.83 -4.33
N GLN A 576 -31.02 -1.31 -5.55
CA GLN A 576 -32.30 -1.16 -6.25
C GLN A 576 -33.05 -2.46 -6.57
N TYR A 577 -32.37 -3.59 -6.57
CA TYR A 577 -32.97 -4.87 -6.95
C TYR A 577 -33.53 -5.65 -5.75
N TYR A 578 -33.19 -5.26 -4.52
CA TYR A 578 -33.34 -6.15 -3.37
C TYR A 578 -34.44 -5.78 -2.37
N GLN A 579 -35.09 -4.60 -2.47
CA GLN A 579 -36.33 -4.22 -1.75
C GLN A 579 -36.66 -2.72 -1.93
N ASP A 580 -37.92 -2.34 -1.69
CA ASP A 580 -38.33 -0.93 -1.63
C ASP A 580 -37.81 -0.20 -0.39
N THR A 581 -37.60 -0.91 0.72
CA THR A 581 -37.10 -0.36 1.99
C THR A 581 -36.04 -1.28 2.58
N PHE A 582 -34.84 -0.74 2.79
CA PHE A 582 -33.70 -1.48 3.30
C PHE A 582 -33.63 -1.38 4.84
N PRO A 583 -33.72 -2.50 5.58
CA PRO A 583 -33.63 -2.48 7.03
C PRO A 583 -32.17 -2.28 7.49
N VAL A 584 -31.94 -1.26 8.32
CA VAL A 584 -30.63 -0.95 8.89
C VAL A 584 -30.59 -1.41 10.34
N PRO A 585 -29.66 -2.31 10.74
CA PRO A 585 -29.55 -2.77 12.13
C PRO A 585 -29.34 -1.61 13.10
N SER A 586 -29.93 -1.70 14.29
CA SER A 586 -29.88 -0.65 15.32
C SER A 586 -28.47 -0.35 15.86
N SER A 587 -27.53 -1.26 15.67
CA SER A 587 -26.12 -1.12 16.02
C SER A 587 -25.35 -0.23 15.04
N VAL A 588 -25.84 -0.04 13.81
CA VAL A 588 -25.15 0.71 12.75
C VAL A 588 -25.17 2.20 13.10
N LYS A 589 -23.99 2.81 13.06
CA LYS A 589 -23.76 4.24 13.25
C LYS A 589 -23.43 4.95 11.95
N GLN A 590 -22.71 4.27 11.05
CA GLN A 590 -22.30 4.80 9.75
C GLN A 590 -22.83 3.92 8.61
N LEU A 591 -23.51 4.56 7.64
CA LEU A 591 -24.03 3.89 6.45
C LEU A 591 -23.50 4.57 5.18
N GLY A 592 -22.76 3.83 4.36
CA GLY A 592 -22.31 4.24 3.04
C GLY A 592 -23.04 3.48 1.93
N VAL A 593 -23.50 4.18 0.91
CA VAL A 593 -24.22 3.59 -0.22
C VAL A 593 -23.68 4.15 -1.53
N THR A 594 -23.39 3.26 -2.47
CA THR A 594 -23.12 3.59 -3.87
C THR A 594 -24.16 2.87 -4.71
N VAL A 595 -24.87 3.58 -5.58
CA VAL A 595 -25.84 2.97 -6.50
C VAL A 595 -25.35 3.17 -7.94
N TRP A 596 -25.78 2.29 -8.85
CA TRP A 596 -25.50 2.42 -10.28
C TRP A 596 -26.81 2.48 -11.06
N GLY A 597 -27.03 3.58 -11.78
CA GLY A 597 -28.05 3.68 -12.84
C GLY A 597 -29.51 3.74 -12.37
N ARG A 598 -29.80 4.39 -11.24
CA ARG A 598 -31.13 4.30 -10.61
C ARG A 598 -32.22 5.16 -11.27
N ARG A 599 -33.45 4.62 -11.24
CA ARG A 599 -34.73 5.34 -11.31
C ARG A 599 -35.54 4.92 -10.07
N GLY A 600 -35.62 5.73 -9.01
CA GLY A 600 -36.51 5.47 -7.86
C GLY A 600 -35.96 5.86 -6.48
N THR A 601 -36.87 5.98 -5.49
CA THR A 601 -36.58 6.38 -4.10
C THR A 601 -35.87 5.28 -3.30
N LEU A 602 -34.77 5.60 -2.63
CA LEU A 602 -34.10 4.78 -1.62
C LEU A 602 -34.79 5.01 -0.27
N LYS A 603 -35.28 3.96 0.38
CA LYS A 603 -35.83 4.05 1.73
C LYS A 603 -35.00 3.20 2.67
N PHE A 604 -34.58 3.79 3.79
CA PHE A 604 -33.81 3.12 4.84
C PHE A 604 -34.64 3.07 6.12
N ASP A 605 -34.93 1.87 6.61
CA ASP A 605 -35.59 1.69 7.89
C ASP A 605 -34.56 1.61 9.03
N THR A 606 -34.35 2.74 9.69
CA THR A 606 -33.37 2.93 10.76
C THR A 606 -34.07 2.95 12.12
N THR A 607 -33.77 2.00 13.00
CA THR A 607 -34.31 1.98 14.37
C THR A 607 -33.66 3.03 15.29
N ASN A 608 -32.40 3.38 15.02
CA ASN A 608 -31.64 4.42 15.73
C ASN A 608 -31.17 5.50 14.74
N GLN A 609 -30.92 6.72 15.24
CA GLN A 609 -30.35 7.78 14.42
C GLN A 609 -28.91 7.43 14.01
N LEU A 610 -28.63 7.44 12.71
CA LEU A 610 -27.28 7.30 12.18
C LEU A 610 -26.44 8.52 12.53
N GLU A 611 -25.18 8.31 12.91
CA GLU A 611 -24.19 9.39 13.10
C GLU A 611 -23.79 9.97 11.73
N PHE A 612 -23.69 9.12 10.71
CA PHE A 612 -23.32 9.52 9.36
C PHE A 612 -23.98 8.65 8.28
N PHE A 613 -24.46 9.32 7.23
CA PHE A 613 -24.90 8.68 5.99
C PHE A 613 -24.16 9.26 4.78
N LYS A 614 -23.73 8.39 3.87
CA LYS A 614 -23.02 8.74 2.64
C LYS A 614 -23.69 8.10 1.44
N LEU A 615 -24.03 8.90 0.43
CA LEU A 615 -24.50 8.45 -0.88
C LEU A 615 -23.56 8.94 -2.00
N MET A 616 -23.00 7.98 -2.73
CA MET A 616 -22.00 8.20 -3.78
C MET A 616 -22.56 8.41 -5.18
N ASP A 617 -23.87 8.31 -5.35
CA ASP A 617 -24.56 8.44 -6.62
C ASP A 617 -25.26 9.80 -6.74
N GLU A 618 -25.46 10.24 -7.98
CA GLU A 618 -26.16 11.49 -8.31
C GLU A 618 -27.67 11.28 -8.17
N VAL A 619 -28.15 11.40 -6.93
CA VAL A 619 -29.54 11.18 -6.56
C VAL A 619 -30.06 12.43 -5.86
N ASP A 620 -31.24 12.89 -6.27
CA ASP A 620 -31.90 14.02 -5.60
C ASP A 620 -32.20 13.65 -4.14
N GLN A 621 -32.03 14.61 -3.23
CA GLN A 621 -32.21 14.38 -1.79
C GLN A 621 -33.63 13.88 -1.44
N ASP A 622 -34.64 14.26 -2.22
CA ASP A 622 -36.03 13.81 -2.05
C ASP A 622 -36.25 12.33 -2.42
N GLN A 623 -35.32 11.75 -3.17
CA GLN A 623 -35.27 10.33 -3.48
C GLN A 623 -34.58 9.51 -2.40
N VAL A 624 -34.17 10.09 -1.27
CA VAL A 624 -33.60 9.36 -0.14
C VAL A 624 -34.45 9.61 1.11
N GLN A 625 -35.02 8.54 1.66
CA GLN A 625 -35.89 8.59 2.83
C GLN A 625 -35.35 7.73 3.96
N PHE A 626 -35.46 8.23 5.19
CA PHE A 626 -35.09 7.53 6.41
C PHE A 626 -36.26 7.50 7.37
N SER A 627 -36.44 6.38 8.10
CA SER A 627 -37.33 6.33 9.26
C SER A 627 -36.89 7.33 10.34
N LEU A 628 -35.57 7.51 10.53
CA LEU A 628 -34.95 8.52 11.41
C LEU A 628 -33.82 9.25 10.67
N GLN A 629 -33.89 10.58 10.60
CA GLN A 629 -32.90 11.38 9.85
C GLN A 629 -31.49 11.27 10.46
N PRO A 630 -30.46 10.94 9.65
CA PRO A 630 -29.07 10.93 10.10
C PRO A 630 -28.61 12.28 10.66
N ALA A 631 -27.68 12.26 11.61
CA ALA A 631 -27.10 13.48 12.17
C ALA A 631 -26.24 14.24 11.14
N SER A 632 -25.61 13.51 10.21
CA SER A 632 -24.83 14.06 9.11
C SER A 632 -25.10 13.27 7.82
N ILE A 633 -25.26 14.00 6.71
CA ILE A 633 -25.58 13.44 5.39
C ILE A 633 -24.61 14.02 4.35
N TYR A 634 -23.92 13.14 3.62
CA TYR A 634 -23.21 13.48 2.40
C TYR A 634 -23.93 12.86 1.19
N MET A 635 -24.26 13.67 0.20
CA MET A 635 -24.82 13.23 -1.08
C MET A 635 -24.04 13.91 -2.20
N LYS A 636 -23.58 13.12 -3.17
CA LYS A 636 -22.96 13.66 -4.39
C LYS A 636 -24.00 14.50 -5.13
N LYS A 637 -23.81 15.82 -5.19
CA LYS A 637 -24.73 16.71 -5.91
C LYS A 637 -24.64 16.47 -7.41
N LEU A 638 -25.80 16.39 -8.06
CA LEU A 638 -25.93 16.40 -9.51
C LEU A 638 -25.42 17.75 -10.02
N ASP A 639 -24.27 17.75 -10.71
CA ASP A 639 -23.74 18.97 -11.32
C ASP A 639 -24.51 19.23 -12.63
N LEU A 640 -25.74 19.73 -12.51
CA LEU A 640 -26.60 20.14 -13.63
C LEU A 640 -26.04 21.36 -14.41
N GLY A 641 -24.83 21.82 -14.07
CA GLY A 641 -24.21 23.04 -14.56
C GLY A 641 -23.39 22.87 -15.85
N ARG A 642 -24.00 23.26 -16.98
CA ARG A 642 -23.37 23.66 -18.25
C ARG A 642 -22.63 22.55 -19.03
N HIS A 643 -23.30 22.09 -20.08
CA HIS A 643 -22.62 21.62 -21.30
C HIS A 643 -21.49 22.59 -21.64
N PRO A 644 -20.30 22.08 -22.04
CA PRO A 644 -19.30 22.96 -22.63
C PRO A 644 -19.96 23.69 -23.82
N PRO A 645 -19.68 25.00 -24.05
CA PRO A 645 -20.00 25.57 -25.34
C PRO A 645 -19.37 24.64 -26.39
N GLU A 646 -20.18 24.19 -27.35
CA GLU A 646 -19.67 23.49 -28.52
C GLU A 646 -18.47 24.30 -29.04
N ARG A 647 -17.27 23.71 -29.05
CA ARG A 647 -16.12 24.35 -29.66
C ARG A 647 -16.49 24.59 -31.14
N PRO A 648 -16.30 25.80 -31.67
CA PRO A 648 -16.51 26.07 -33.09
C PRO A 648 -15.60 25.21 -33.98
#